data_AF-A0A9K3LNQ1-F1
#
_entry.id   AF-A0A9K3LNQ1-F1
#
_cell.length_a   1.000
_cell.length_b   1.000
_cell.length_c   1.000
_cell.angle_alpha   90.00
_cell.angle_beta   90.00
_cell.angle_gamma   90.00
#
_symmetry.space_group_name_H-M   'P 1'
#
loop_
_entity.id
_entity.type
_entity.pdbx_description
1 polymer ?
#
loop_
_entity_poly.entity_id
_entity_poly.type
_entity_poly.pdbx_seq_one_letter_code
_entity_poly.pdbx_strand_id
1 'polypeptide(L)'
;MLVAEYGSSALDLLQSYIDSLVELGRMDDNRLGLHFFQEIKANIELQSHKEDDNVPQPPAKKKKSSQSPTPSSGTAAIGSLSLQNANFMDETLSSMLQSNVLSHIAVLDLTGVSTLTDDMLQQICCASGSQLQRLSVKNCRRLTNVSMTNLTKHCSNLISIDLGGAYNISPEYVLDTLSPLQTITNNANDGNSHLSELLELHASGLGWNDGHLKTLFSLRAWRALSVGFSPLLTFAGWKEAVWADSSEGMCNRLQSLAVPFCEGLVDNAWLGMMGRHVPHLRALDVRGNTGLNSMTGWYDGRATIVPSVPLQQSLVVLARYSNLTKSSVEDTKRVHPVAALPLTVELDSGGVGLGILRLDHTAASTRATIVSSLERKRSTPCGFSAPASTAKTKTSSSPVFSACDLDTDKPSSCHQTSLLSFFAKKTNTLRKVVTFNRINGGSHDEGQSIAALICPHKTATPPIVKPPIITASSYPEPFVNKKALTQVYIDCGQSKFGQTLCDKCGMLYTPGLQEDEKQHSQMCQAICTGIACSNVNKIGKVVERVASRTNRQYSVVLWRSTKNAHIPSHLPLLAHMIAKDLGMDEGTTLQHLKEQTMFLYIGNRAGSANVKKNGGNILGVATAQSISKAFTMSSLHERSLTPSKAMLGIGILWTHPSARHQGIATILVNAVRDHTVFGMRVEKSMMAFSSPTQAGYAFAMNYLYGSKSNERNWGKKDNREVENESPIGPLVYEM
;
A
#
# COMPACT_ATOMS: atom_id res chain seq x y z
N MET A 1 -7.12 -15.53 3.39
CA MET A 1 -8.40 -16.30 3.38
C MET A 1 -8.85 -16.71 1.96
N LEU A 2 -7.95 -17.00 1.01
CA LEU A 2 -8.37 -17.69 -0.25
C LEU A 2 -8.81 -19.15 -0.04
N VAL A 3 -8.47 -19.73 1.11
CA VAL A 3 -8.38 -21.18 1.41
C VAL A 3 -9.72 -21.95 1.39
N ALA A 4 -10.87 -21.28 1.46
CA ALA A 4 -12.16 -21.96 1.65
C ALA A 4 -12.62 -22.88 0.49
N GLU A 5 -12.01 -22.81 -0.69
CA GLU A 5 -12.48 -23.50 -1.91
C GLU A 5 -12.02 -24.96 -2.01
N TYR A 6 -10.99 -25.36 -1.25
CA TYR A 6 -10.50 -26.74 -1.13
C TYR A 6 -10.16 -27.04 0.34
N GLY A 7 -11.07 -26.67 1.23
CA GLY A 7 -10.97 -26.88 2.67
C GLY A 7 -11.67 -28.18 3.11
N SER A 8 -11.22 -28.73 4.22
CA SER A 8 -11.96 -29.73 5.00
C SER A 8 -11.86 -29.35 6.46
N SER A 9 -12.71 -29.90 7.32
CA SER A 9 -12.69 -29.57 8.75
C SER A 9 -11.32 -29.80 9.42
N ALA A 10 -10.47 -30.69 8.88
CA ALA A 10 -9.10 -30.86 9.36
C ALA A 10 -8.16 -29.74 8.86
N LEU A 11 -8.24 -29.37 7.57
CA LEU A 11 -7.48 -28.24 7.03
C LEU A 11 -7.95 -26.89 7.61
N ASP A 12 -9.25 -26.73 7.90
CA ASP A 12 -9.82 -25.52 8.52
C ASP A 12 -9.30 -25.36 9.95
N LEU A 13 -9.17 -26.45 10.71
CA LEU A 13 -8.56 -26.45 12.04
C LEU A 13 -7.07 -26.14 11.98
N LEU A 14 -6.33 -26.71 11.01
CA LEU A 14 -4.93 -26.37 10.77
C LEU A 14 -4.75 -24.91 10.36
N GLN A 15 -5.62 -24.39 9.48
CA GLN A 15 -5.60 -22.98 9.05
C GLN A 15 -5.96 -22.03 10.21
N SER A 16 -6.93 -22.38 11.05
CA SER A 16 -7.24 -21.63 12.27
C SER A 16 -6.08 -21.60 13.27
N TYR A 17 -5.32 -22.69 13.37
CA TYR A 17 -4.07 -22.73 14.15
C TYR A 17 -2.96 -21.86 13.53
N ILE A 18 -2.79 -21.88 12.19
CA ILE A 18 -1.88 -20.96 11.48
C ILE A 18 -2.27 -19.51 11.76
N ASP A 19 -3.53 -19.14 11.56
CA ASP A 19 -4.02 -17.77 11.74
C ASP A 19 -3.80 -17.31 13.20
N SER A 20 -4.06 -18.18 14.18
CA SER A 20 -3.76 -17.92 15.59
C SER A 20 -2.27 -17.69 15.87
N LEU A 21 -1.36 -18.42 15.20
CA LEU A 21 0.08 -18.21 15.32
C LEU A 21 0.55 -16.92 14.63
N VAL A 22 -0.06 -16.55 13.52
CA VAL A 22 0.19 -15.29 12.80
C VAL A 22 -0.24 -14.11 13.67
N GLU A 23 -1.45 -14.14 14.26
CA GLU A 23 -1.95 -13.12 15.19
C GLU A 23 -1.04 -12.95 16.42
N LEU A 24 -0.48 -14.05 16.93
CA LEU A 24 0.48 -14.03 18.04
C LEU A 24 1.90 -13.60 17.63
N GLY A 25 2.19 -13.41 16.34
CA GLY A 25 3.54 -13.12 15.83
C GLY A 25 4.54 -14.27 16.04
N ARG A 26 4.06 -15.51 16.12
CA ARG A 26 4.83 -16.74 16.42
C ARG A 26 4.92 -17.70 15.23
N MET A 27 4.57 -17.20 14.04
CA MET A 27 4.60 -17.95 12.78
C MET A 27 5.98 -17.81 12.10
N ASP A 28 6.96 -18.50 12.67
CA ASP A 28 8.36 -18.53 12.26
C ASP A 28 8.84 -19.95 11.88
N ASP A 29 10.05 -20.07 11.33
CA ASP A 29 10.62 -21.32 10.81
C ASP A 29 10.66 -22.47 11.85
N ASN A 30 10.71 -22.17 13.16
CA ASN A 30 10.67 -23.20 14.21
C ASN A 30 9.32 -23.94 14.28
N ARG A 31 8.26 -23.40 13.64
CA ARG A 31 6.93 -24.03 13.54
C ARG A 31 6.62 -24.50 12.11
N LEU A 32 7.19 -23.85 11.11
CA LEU A 32 7.05 -24.19 9.69
C LEU A 32 8.09 -25.23 9.22
N GLY A 33 8.34 -26.24 10.05
CA GLY A 33 9.26 -27.33 9.74
C GLY A 33 8.65 -28.45 8.89
N LEU A 34 9.49 -29.39 8.45
CA LEU A 34 9.13 -30.52 7.58
C LEU A 34 7.87 -31.29 8.04
N HIS A 35 7.77 -31.62 9.33
CA HIS A 35 6.64 -32.40 9.87
C HIS A 35 5.30 -31.67 9.73
N PHE A 36 5.29 -30.34 9.87
CA PHE A 36 4.07 -29.53 9.75
C PHE A 36 3.51 -29.60 8.32
N PHE A 37 4.38 -29.49 7.31
CA PHE A 37 3.95 -29.61 5.91
C PHE A 37 3.63 -31.05 5.50
N GLN A 38 4.30 -32.05 6.08
CA GLN A 38 3.91 -33.46 5.92
C GLN A 38 2.51 -33.74 6.50
N GLU A 39 2.16 -33.11 7.62
CA GLU A 39 0.83 -33.24 8.24
C GLU A 39 -0.26 -32.54 7.40
N ILE A 40 0.00 -31.35 6.86
CA ILE A 40 -0.89 -30.72 5.87
C ILE A 40 -1.10 -31.64 4.68
N LYS A 41 0.00 -32.13 4.08
CA LYS A 41 -0.04 -33.03 2.91
C LYS A 41 -0.89 -34.28 3.19
N ALA A 42 -0.64 -34.97 4.32
CA ALA A 42 -1.40 -36.15 4.69
C ALA A 42 -2.90 -35.85 4.88
N ASN A 43 -3.26 -34.69 5.43
CA ASN A 43 -4.65 -34.26 5.54
C ASN A 43 -5.31 -33.93 4.19
N ILE A 44 -4.54 -33.55 3.15
CA ILE A 44 -5.03 -33.42 1.78
C ILE A 44 -5.26 -34.81 1.16
N GLU A 45 -4.27 -35.71 1.22
CA GLU A 45 -4.36 -37.09 0.70
C GLU A 45 -5.49 -37.91 1.37
N LEU A 46 -5.78 -37.67 2.65
CA LEU A 46 -6.88 -38.33 3.37
C LEU A 46 -8.29 -37.87 2.95
N GLN A 47 -8.43 -36.76 2.23
CA GLN A 47 -9.73 -36.30 1.74
C GLN A 47 -10.17 -37.07 0.49
N SER A 48 -9.25 -37.27 -0.47
CA SER A 48 -9.57 -38.01 -1.71
C SER A 48 -9.99 -39.46 -1.49
N HIS A 49 -9.64 -40.06 -0.34
CA HIS A 49 -10.03 -41.43 0.00
C HIS A 49 -11.41 -41.57 0.65
N LYS A 50 -12.08 -40.48 1.04
CA LYS A 50 -13.38 -40.56 1.75
C LYS A 50 -14.62 -40.56 0.86
N GLU A 51 -14.50 -40.23 -0.43
CA GLU A 51 -15.65 -40.14 -1.33
C GLU A 51 -16.03 -41.49 -1.99
N ASP A 52 -15.09 -42.45 -2.09
CA ASP A 52 -15.32 -43.75 -2.76
C ASP A 52 -15.97 -44.84 -1.86
N ASP A 53 -15.93 -44.71 -0.54
CA ASP A 53 -16.23 -45.81 0.39
C ASP A 53 -17.74 -46.05 0.69
N ASN A 54 -18.66 -45.43 -0.07
CA ASN A 54 -20.08 -45.38 0.29
C ASN A 54 -21.07 -45.97 -0.75
N VAL A 55 -20.71 -47.10 -1.38
CA VAL A 55 -21.67 -47.98 -2.08
C VAL A 55 -21.35 -49.47 -1.84
N PRO A 56 -22.15 -50.19 -1.02
CA PRO A 56 -22.03 -51.64 -0.90
C PRO A 56 -22.60 -52.35 -2.14
N GLN A 57 -21.75 -52.86 -3.03
CA GLN A 57 -22.18 -53.77 -4.11
C GLN A 57 -22.06 -55.26 -3.71
N PRO A 58 -23.01 -56.12 -4.11
CA PRO A 58 -23.03 -57.55 -3.76
C PRO A 58 -21.98 -58.37 -4.55
N PRO A 59 -21.55 -59.54 -4.03
CA PRO A 59 -20.35 -60.22 -4.53
C PRO A 59 -20.56 -60.97 -5.85
N ALA A 60 -19.93 -60.50 -6.93
CA ALA A 60 -19.96 -61.13 -8.24
C ALA A 60 -18.62 -61.83 -8.61
N LYS A 61 -18.66 -63.17 -8.55
CA LYS A 61 -17.79 -64.21 -9.15
C LYS A 61 -16.49 -63.79 -9.87
N LYS A 62 -15.37 -64.31 -9.35
CA LYS A 62 -14.01 -64.27 -9.91
C LYS A 62 -13.93 -64.71 -11.39
N LYS A 63 -13.26 -63.91 -12.22
CA LYS A 63 -12.52 -64.36 -13.43
C LYS A 63 -11.09 -63.83 -13.35
N LYS A 64 -10.11 -64.70 -13.63
CA LYS A 64 -8.69 -64.31 -13.72
C LYS A 64 -8.40 -63.77 -15.12
N SER A 65 -7.81 -62.57 -15.20
CA SER A 65 -7.03 -62.12 -16.36
C SER A 65 -5.80 -61.37 -15.87
N SER A 66 -4.63 -61.83 -16.28
CA SER A 66 -3.35 -61.21 -15.96
C SER A 66 -3.10 -59.99 -16.84
N GLN A 67 -3.14 -58.79 -16.27
CA GLN A 67 -2.58 -57.59 -16.87
C GLN A 67 -1.70 -56.86 -15.84
N SER A 68 -0.56 -56.37 -16.32
CA SER A 68 0.39 -55.54 -15.58
C SER A 68 -0.26 -54.22 -15.13
N PRO A 69 0.16 -53.63 -13.99
CA PRO A 69 -0.40 -52.37 -13.53
C PRO A 69 0.00 -51.22 -14.48
N THR A 70 -0.94 -50.80 -15.31
CA THR A 70 -0.92 -49.45 -15.88
C THR A 70 -1.26 -48.46 -14.77
N PRO A 71 -0.55 -47.33 -14.63
CA PRO A 71 -0.92 -46.31 -13.66
C PRO A 71 -2.23 -45.65 -14.11
N SER A 72 -3.33 -46.01 -13.45
CA SER A 72 -4.59 -45.32 -13.59
C SER A 72 -4.41 -43.86 -13.16
N SER A 73 -4.77 -42.94 -14.05
CA SER A 73 -4.79 -41.49 -13.82
C SER A 73 -5.81 -41.10 -12.73
N GLY A 74 -5.45 -41.35 -11.47
CA GLY A 74 -6.14 -40.73 -10.34
C GLY A 74 -5.84 -39.24 -10.31
N THR A 75 -6.87 -38.40 -10.25
CA THR A 75 -6.72 -36.97 -9.97
C THR A 75 -6.06 -36.82 -8.60
N ALA A 76 -4.84 -36.28 -8.56
CA ALA A 76 -4.11 -36.08 -7.32
C ALA A 76 -4.93 -35.21 -6.35
N ALA A 77 -4.91 -35.57 -5.07
CA ALA A 77 -5.62 -34.83 -4.04
C ALA A 77 -5.14 -33.38 -4.00
N ILE A 78 -6.06 -32.42 -4.13
CA ILE A 78 -5.77 -30.99 -4.07
C ILE A 78 -6.36 -30.36 -2.82
N GLY A 79 -5.58 -29.47 -2.22
CA GLY A 79 -5.97 -28.69 -1.05
C GLY A 79 -5.53 -27.24 -1.19
N SER A 80 -5.53 -26.56 -0.05
CA SER A 80 -5.35 -25.11 0.04
C SER A 80 -4.56 -24.74 1.29
N LEU A 81 -3.81 -23.63 1.22
CA LEU A 81 -2.95 -23.18 2.30
C LEU A 81 -2.79 -21.65 2.28
N SER A 82 -2.94 -21.00 3.44
CA SER A 82 -2.51 -19.61 3.64
C SER A 82 -1.40 -19.52 4.66
N LEU A 83 -0.32 -18.85 4.27
CA LEU A 83 0.79 -18.42 5.11
C LEU A 83 0.82 -16.88 5.19
N GLN A 84 -0.37 -16.26 5.23
CA GLN A 84 -0.53 -14.81 5.26
C GLN A 84 0.27 -14.18 6.42
N ASN A 85 1.07 -13.15 6.12
CA ASN A 85 1.98 -12.46 7.05
C ASN A 85 2.97 -13.38 7.82
N ALA A 86 3.17 -14.63 7.40
CA ALA A 86 4.17 -15.52 8.01
C ALA A 86 5.60 -15.05 7.71
N ASN A 87 6.52 -15.31 8.63
CA ASN A 87 7.95 -15.05 8.42
C ASN A 87 8.59 -16.18 7.61
N PHE A 88 8.30 -16.21 6.31
CA PHE A 88 8.74 -17.23 5.37
C PHE A 88 10.22 -17.07 5.01
N MET A 89 11.12 -17.88 5.56
CA MET A 89 12.53 -17.89 5.18
C MET A 89 12.91 -19.18 4.44
N ASP A 90 14.20 -19.33 4.10
CA ASP A 90 14.71 -20.44 3.30
C ASP A 90 14.48 -21.82 3.97
N GLU A 91 14.44 -21.88 5.31
CA GLU A 91 14.15 -23.11 6.06
C GLU A 91 12.70 -23.57 5.91
N THR A 92 11.74 -22.63 5.99
CA THR A 92 10.33 -22.87 5.65
C THR A 92 10.19 -23.37 4.21
N LEU A 93 10.80 -22.68 3.24
CA LEU A 93 10.72 -23.07 1.82
C LEU A 93 11.32 -24.47 1.59
N SER A 94 12.49 -24.75 2.18
CA SER A 94 13.13 -26.06 2.13
C SER A 94 12.21 -27.15 2.70
N SER A 95 11.50 -26.86 3.78
CA SER A 95 10.54 -27.78 4.41
C SER A 95 9.30 -28.03 3.52
N MET A 96 8.81 -27.03 2.79
CA MET A 96 7.73 -27.20 1.81
C MET A 96 8.15 -28.05 0.61
N LEU A 97 9.36 -27.83 0.11
CA LEU A 97 9.92 -28.60 -1.01
C LEU A 97 10.16 -30.05 -0.61
N GLN A 98 10.79 -30.28 0.55
CA GLN A 98 11.13 -31.62 1.04
C GLN A 98 9.89 -32.44 1.46
N SER A 99 8.83 -31.80 1.96
CA SER A 99 7.55 -32.48 2.23
C SER A 99 6.76 -32.84 0.96
N ASN A 100 7.09 -32.21 -0.18
CA ASN A 100 6.33 -32.26 -1.42
C ASN A 100 4.85 -31.85 -1.23
N VAL A 101 4.58 -30.90 -0.33
CA VAL A 101 3.22 -30.38 -0.09
C VAL A 101 2.71 -29.54 -1.27
N LEU A 102 3.61 -28.83 -1.96
CA LEU A 102 3.26 -27.88 -3.03
C LEU A 102 2.58 -28.52 -4.24
N SER A 103 2.92 -29.77 -4.60
CA SER A 103 2.25 -30.53 -5.66
C SER A 103 0.80 -30.95 -5.32
N HIS A 104 0.38 -30.72 -4.08
CA HIS A 104 -0.97 -31.00 -3.57
C HIS A 104 -1.74 -29.70 -3.25
N ILE A 105 -1.17 -28.51 -3.50
CA ILE A 105 -1.82 -27.22 -3.22
C ILE A 105 -2.31 -26.58 -4.53
N ALA A 106 -3.63 -26.48 -4.66
CA ALA A 106 -4.27 -25.73 -5.76
C ALA A 106 -4.46 -24.25 -5.43
N VAL A 107 -4.55 -23.89 -4.14
CA VAL A 107 -4.78 -22.50 -3.69
C VAL A 107 -3.75 -22.12 -2.63
N LEU A 108 -2.87 -21.17 -2.97
CA LEU A 108 -1.79 -20.69 -2.11
C LEU A 108 -1.91 -19.18 -1.84
N ASP A 109 -1.93 -18.81 -0.56
CA ASP A 109 -2.10 -17.41 -0.11
C ASP A 109 -0.89 -16.97 0.72
N LEU A 110 0.06 -16.31 0.06
CA LEU A 110 1.31 -15.74 0.62
C LEU A 110 1.18 -14.23 0.87
N THR A 111 -0.05 -13.72 1.08
CA THR A 111 -0.31 -12.29 1.29
C THR A 111 0.56 -11.74 2.43
N GLY A 112 1.31 -10.65 2.17
CA GLY A 112 2.09 -9.93 3.18
C GLY A 112 3.41 -10.59 3.59
N VAL A 113 3.83 -11.67 2.92
CA VAL A 113 5.11 -12.34 3.16
C VAL A 113 6.26 -11.44 2.67
N SER A 114 6.75 -10.58 3.57
CA SER A 114 7.71 -9.51 3.25
C SER A 114 9.11 -9.98 2.82
N THR A 115 9.43 -11.24 3.06
CA THR A 115 10.70 -11.89 2.76
C THR A 115 10.78 -12.48 1.35
N LEU A 116 9.64 -12.85 0.76
CA LEU A 116 9.49 -13.60 -0.50
C LEU A 116 10.20 -12.92 -1.68
N THR A 117 11.16 -13.60 -2.31
CA THR A 117 11.90 -13.12 -3.49
C THR A 117 11.41 -13.80 -4.78
N ASP A 118 11.82 -13.27 -5.94
CA ASP A 118 11.54 -13.89 -7.24
C ASP A 118 12.08 -15.34 -7.34
N ASP A 119 13.26 -15.62 -6.74
CA ASP A 119 13.86 -16.96 -6.70
C ASP A 119 13.06 -17.94 -5.84
N MET A 120 12.57 -17.48 -4.68
CA MET A 120 11.71 -18.29 -3.81
C MET A 120 10.39 -18.60 -4.53
N LEU A 121 9.79 -17.60 -5.19
CA LEU A 121 8.57 -17.81 -5.96
C LEU A 121 8.83 -18.75 -7.15
N GLN A 122 9.98 -18.67 -7.82
CA GLN A 122 10.34 -19.61 -8.88
C GLN A 122 10.33 -21.06 -8.37
N GLN A 123 10.96 -21.33 -7.23
CA GLN A 123 10.99 -22.66 -6.62
C GLN A 123 9.59 -23.16 -6.25
N ILE A 124 8.73 -22.28 -5.70
CA ILE A 124 7.33 -22.58 -5.39
C ILE A 124 6.56 -22.95 -6.67
N CYS A 125 6.69 -22.14 -7.72
CA CYS A 125 6.02 -22.39 -9.01
C CYS A 125 6.52 -23.69 -9.67
N CYS A 126 7.83 -23.95 -9.67
CA CYS A 126 8.42 -25.20 -10.16
C CYS A 126 7.89 -26.45 -9.42
N ALA A 127 7.74 -26.38 -8.09
CA ALA A 127 7.29 -27.50 -7.27
C ALA A 127 5.76 -27.70 -7.28
N SER A 128 4.99 -26.64 -7.53
CA SER A 128 3.52 -26.71 -7.66
C SER A 128 3.10 -27.10 -9.07
N GLY A 129 3.82 -26.61 -10.09
CA GLY A 129 3.54 -26.86 -11.50
C GLY A 129 2.11 -26.47 -11.91
N SER A 130 1.48 -27.30 -12.73
CA SER A 130 0.12 -27.14 -13.24
C SER A 130 -0.98 -27.42 -12.20
N GLN A 131 -0.64 -27.77 -10.96
CA GLN A 131 -1.63 -27.96 -9.88
C GLN A 131 -2.10 -26.63 -9.29
N LEU A 132 -1.25 -25.59 -9.32
CA LEU A 132 -1.56 -24.28 -8.75
C LEU A 132 -2.59 -23.53 -9.61
N GLN A 133 -3.78 -23.33 -9.06
CA GLN A 133 -4.91 -22.67 -9.72
C GLN A 133 -5.15 -21.25 -9.21
N ARG A 134 -4.87 -20.95 -7.94
CA ARG A 134 -5.03 -19.59 -7.39
C ARG A 134 -3.85 -19.23 -6.50
N LEU A 135 -3.23 -18.08 -6.77
CA LEU A 135 -2.10 -17.57 -6.01
C LEU A 135 -2.35 -16.14 -5.52
N SER A 136 -2.11 -15.86 -4.25
CA SER A 136 -1.93 -14.50 -3.76
C SER A 136 -0.49 -14.26 -3.31
N VAL A 137 0.13 -13.22 -3.87
CA VAL A 137 1.40 -12.61 -3.45
C VAL A 137 1.21 -11.13 -3.13
N LYS A 138 -0.02 -10.76 -2.75
CA LYS A 138 -0.41 -9.41 -2.36
C LYS A 138 0.52 -8.84 -1.28
N ASN A 139 0.94 -7.60 -1.43
CA ASN A 139 1.90 -6.90 -0.56
C ASN A 139 3.30 -7.57 -0.44
N CYS A 140 3.66 -8.53 -1.30
CA CYS A 140 5.02 -9.09 -1.36
C CYS A 140 5.97 -8.12 -2.10
N ARG A 141 6.36 -7.04 -1.43
CA ARG A 141 7.08 -5.88 -2.02
C ARG A 141 8.47 -6.19 -2.61
N ARG A 142 9.02 -7.38 -2.39
CA ARG A 142 10.32 -7.82 -2.93
C ARG A 142 10.23 -8.49 -4.30
N LEU A 143 9.05 -8.90 -4.73
CA LEU A 143 8.83 -9.47 -6.05
C LEU A 143 8.97 -8.40 -7.13
N THR A 144 9.52 -8.77 -8.28
CA THR A 144 9.70 -7.88 -9.44
C THR A 144 8.99 -8.46 -10.67
N ASN A 145 9.10 -7.78 -11.81
CA ASN A 145 8.65 -8.30 -13.11
C ASN A 145 9.10 -9.75 -13.39
N VAL A 146 10.25 -10.20 -12.85
CA VAL A 146 10.73 -11.59 -12.99
C VAL A 146 9.69 -12.63 -12.50
N SER A 147 8.96 -12.33 -11.43
CA SER A 147 7.86 -13.16 -10.92
C SER A 147 6.82 -13.52 -11.99
N MET A 148 6.44 -12.57 -12.86
CA MET A 148 5.46 -12.81 -13.92
C MET A 148 5.96 -13.82 -14.96
N THR A 149 7.27 -13.79 -15.29
CA THR A 149 7.90 -14.80 -16.16
C THR A 149 7.96 -16.17 -15.48
N ASN A 150 8.20 -16.23 -14.17
CA ASN A 150 8.23 -17.51 -13.44
C ASN A 150 6.84 -18.16 -13.38
N LEU A 151 5.78 -17.36 -13.30
CA LEU A 151 4.40 -17.83 -13.29
C LEU A 151 3.98 -18.41 -14.65
N THR A 152 4.21 -17.70 -15.76
CA THR A 152 3.88 -18.20 -17.11
C THR A 152 4.66 -19.46 -17.49
N LYS A 153 5.91 -19.62 -17.01
CA LYS A 153 6.72 -20.80 -17.32
C LYS A 153 6.30 -22.08 -16.61
N HIS A 154 5.61 -22.00 -15.47
CA HIS A 154 5.44 -23.16 -14.59
C HIS A 154 3.98 -23.44 -14.18
N CYS A 155 3.09 -22.45 -14.18
CA CYS A 155 1.74 -22.57 -13.61
C CYS A 155 0.63 -22.49 -14.68
N SER A 156 0.67 -23.35 -15.70
CA SER A 156 -0.22 -23.30 -16.88
C SER A 156 -1.72 -23.16 -16.57
N ASN A 157 -2.18 -23.75 -15.46
CA ASN A 157 -3.60 -23.83 -15.07
C ASN A 157 -4.01 -22.74 -14.07
N LEU A 158 -3.21 -21.67 -13.91
CA LEU A 158 -3.52 -20.59 -12.98
C LEU A 158 -4.78 -19.82 -13.42
N ILE A 159 -5.86 -19.93 -12.65
CA ILE A 159 -7.16 -19.28 -12.85
C ILE A 159 -7.17 -17.87 -12.24
N SER A 160 -6.46 -17.67 -11.13
CA SER A 160 -6.50 -16.44 -10.34
C SER A 160 -5.14 -16.01 -9.81
N ILE A 161 -4.85 -14.71 -9.89
CA ILE A 161 -3.66 -14.10 -9.28
C ILE A 161 -3.97 -12.79 -8.55
N ASP A 162 -3.49 -12.65 -7.31
CA ASP A 162 -3.45 -11.38 -6.56
C ASP A 162 -2.01 -10.89 -6.38
N LEU A 163 -1.67 -9.85 -7.14
CA LEU A 163 -0.43 -9.08 -7.14
C LEU A 163 -0.57 -7.77 -6.34
N GLY A 164 -1.72 -7.50 -5.72
CA GLY A 164 -2.06 -6.17 -5.20
C GLY A 164 -1.02 -5.63 -4.22
N GLY A 165 -0.48 -4.43 -4.47
CA GLY A 165 0.57 -3.83 -3.65
C GLY A 165 1.96 -4.47 -3.81
N ALA A 166 2.21 -5.25 -4.86
CA ALA A 166 3.55 -5.60 -5.33
C ALA A 166 4.08 -4.48 -6.26
N TYR A 167 4.37 -3.30 -5.69
CA TYR A 167 4.70 -2.05 -6.40
C TYR A 167 5.91 -2.12 -7.36
N ASN A 168 6.73 -3.18 -7.28
CA ASN A 168 7.88 -3.42 -8.15
C ASN A 168 7.55 -4.28 -9.38
N ILE A 169 6.26 -4.61 -9.59
CA ILE A 169 5.72 -5.23 -10.80
C ILE A 169 4.98 -4.14 -11.58
N SER A 170 5.32 -3.94 -12.85
CA SER A 170 4.73 -2.88 -13.67
C SER A 170 3.50 -3.37 -14.47
N PRO A 171 2.48 -2.53 -14.71
CA PRO A 171 1.28 -2.94 -15.44
C PRO A 171 1.57 -3.34 -16.89
N GLU A 172 2.52 -2.66 -17.54
CA GLU A 172 2.95 -2.93 -18.92
C GLU A 172 3.52 -4.35 -19.00
N TYR A 173 4.38 -4.73 -18.05
CA TYR A 173 4.98 -6.06 -18.01
C TYR A 173 3.94 -7.15 -17.74
N VAL A 174 2.92 -6.88 -16.90
CA VAL A 174 1.78 -7.79 -16.69
C VAL A 174 0.99 -7.98 -17.99
N LEU A 175 0.71 -6.90 -18.73
CA LEU A 175 -0.01 -6.97 -20.00
C LEU A 175 0.79 -7.72 -21.07
N ASP A 176 2.06 -7.38 -21.26
CA ASP A 176 2.96 -8.02 -22.23
C ASP A 176 3.07 -9.53 -21.95
N THR A 177 3.32 -9.90 -20.70
CA THR A 177 3.50 -11.30 -20.27
C THR A 177 2.23 -12.14 -20.41
N LEU A 178 1.05 -11.52 -20.26
CA LEU A 178 -0.25 -12.19 -20.40
C LEU A 178 -0.81 -12.15 -21.83
N SER A 179 -0.22 -11.36 -22.72
CA SER A 179 -0.61 -11.28 -24.12
C SER A 179 -0.25 -12.55 -24.90
N PRO A 180 -1.04 -12.97 -25.90
CA PRO A 180 -0.61 -13.96 -26.87
C PRO A 180 0.54 -13.37 -27.70
N LEU A 181 1.70 -14.01 -27.67
CA LEU A 181 2.88 -13.55 -28.41
C LEU A 181 2.59 -13.57 -29.92
N GLN A 182 2.38 -12.40 -30.52
CA GLN A 182 2.49 -12.24 -31.96
C GLN A 182 3.97 -12.37 -32.35
N THR A 183 4.35 -13.58 -32.77
CA THR A 183 5.57 -13.97 -33.50
C THR A 183 6.50 -12.82 -33.93
N ILE A 184 7.37 -12.36 -33.02
CA ILE A 184 8.62 -11.64 -33.33
C ILE A 184 9.74 -12.15 -32.41
N THR A 185 10.16 -13.40 -32.62
CA THR A 185 11.56 -13.83 -32.49
C THR A 185 11.72 -15.25 -33.03
N ASN A 186 12.66 -15.44 -33.97
CA ASN A 186 12.97 -16.73 -34.56
C ASN A 186 13.82 -17.60 -33.62
N ASN A 187 13.25 -18.03 -32.50
CA ASN A 187 13.80 -19.08 -31.63
C ASN A 187 12.66 -19.92 -31.05
N ALA A 188 12.12 -20.83 -31.88
CA ALA A 188 11.23 -21.87 -31.41
C ALA A 188 12.02 -22.84 -30.51
N ASN A 189 11.73 -22.84 -29.20
CA ASN A 189 11.86 -23.99 -28.29
C ASN A 189 11.45 -23.69 -26.82
N ASP A 190 11.35 -22.42 -26.39
CA ASP A 190 10.81 -22.11 -25.05
C ASP A 190 9.29 -22.30 -25.03
N GLY A 191 8.85 -23.41 -24.45
CA GLY A 191 7.44 -23.77 -24.26
C GLY A 191 6.75 -22.93 -23.18
N ASN A 192 6.68 -21.61 -23.38
CA ASN A 192 5.92 -20.72 -22.51
C ASN A 192 4.43 -21.09 -22.56
N SER A 193 3.92 -21.70 -21.48
CA SER A 193 2.49 -21.79 -21.26
C SER A 193 1.93 -20.38 -21.03
N HIS A 194 1.37 -19.77 -22.07
CA HIS A 194 0.44 -18.67 -21.86
C HIS A 194 -0.62 -19.15 -20.87
N LEU A 195 -0.84 -18.40 -19.78
CA LEU A 195 -1.71 -18.77 -18.67
C LEU A 195 -3.18 -18.77 -19.12
N SER A 196 -3.61 -19.63 -20.05
CA SER A 196 -4.87 -19.51 -20.80
C SER A 196 -6.09 -19.46 -19.89
N GLU A 197 -6.05 -20.21 -18.80
CA GLU A 197 -7.14 -20.34 -17.84
C GLU A 197 -7.26 -19.14 -16.87
N LEU A 198 -6.31 -18.20 -16.89
CA LEU A 198 -6.34 -17.02 -16.03
C LEU A 198 -7.52 -16.12 -16.38
N LEU A 199 -8.53 -16.10 -15.51
CA LEU A 199 -9.76 -15.32 -15.64
C LEU A 199 -9.94 -14.30 -14.52
N GLU A 200 -9.01 -14.25 -13.56
CA GLU A 200 -9.05 -13.31 -12.44
C GLU A 200 -7.69 -12.67 -12.21
N LEU A 201 -7.68 -11.33 -12.23
CA LEU A 201 -6.49 -10.53 -12.00
C LEU A 201 -6.76 -9.48 -10.93
N HIS A 202 -6.03 -9.56 -9.82
CA HIS A 202 -6.04 -8.53 -8.80
C HIS A 202 -4.68 -7.83 -8.75
N ALA A 203 -4.62 -6.63 -9.33
CA ALA A 203 -3.40 -5.88 -9.58
C ALA A 203 -3.49 -4.44 -9.04
N SER A 204 -4.24 -4.22 -7.97
CA SER A 204 -4.36 -2.90 -7.34
C SER A 204 -2.99 -2.36 -6.89
N GLY A 205 -2.75 -1.07 -7.10
CA GLY A 205 -1.54 -0.38 -6.63
C GLY A 205 -0.29 -0.61 -7.48
N LEU A 206 -0.40 -1.23 -8.66
CA LEU A 206 0.72 -1.35 -9.60
C LEU A 206 0.93 -0.09 -10.46
N GLY A 207 0.08 0.94 -10.33
CA GLY A 207 0.23 2.21 -11.07
C GLY A 207 -0.50 2.24 -12.43
N TRP A 208 -1.73 1.70 -12.50
CA TRP A 208 -2.52 1.72 -13.73
C TRP A 208 -2.87 3.15 -14.18
N ASN A 209 -2.85 3.37 -15.50
CA ASN A 209 -3.29 4.60 -16.15
C ASN A 209 -4.24 4.25 -17.32
N ASP A 210 -4.90 5.28 -17.87
CA ASP A 210 -5.90 5.12 -18.93
C ASP A 210 -5.39 4.38 -20.18
N GLY A 211 -4.13 4.56 -20.55
CA GLY A 211 -3.51 3.89 -21.71
C GLY A 211 -3.45 2.37 -21.58
N HIS A 212 -3.51 1.83 -20.37
CA HIS A 212 -3.45 0.39 -20.10
C HIS A 212 -4.84 -0.29 -20.21
N LEU A 213 -5.92 0.47 -20.00
CA LEU A 213 -7.27 -0.10 -19.80
C LEU A 213 -7.80 -0.83 -21.03
N LYS A 214 -7.59 -0.29 -22.24
CA LYS A 214 -8.07 -0.92 -23.49
C LYS A 214 -7.41 -2.28 -23.71
N THR A 215 -6.09 -2.36 -23.57
CA THR A 215 -5.34 -3.62 -23.66
C THR A 215 -5.82 -4.57 -22.57
N LEU A 216 -5.92 -4.12 -21.32
CA LEU A 216 -6.37 -4.92 -20.18
C LEU A 216 -7.76 -5.54 -20.40
N PHE A 217 -8.77 -4.77 -20.82
CA PHE A 217 -10.14 -5.26 -20.98
C PHE A 217 -10.27 -6.22 -22.17
N SER A 218 -9.59 -5.92 -23.28
CA SER A 218 -9.58 -6.77 -24.47
C SER A 218 -8.73 -8.04 -24.34
N LEU A 219 -7.80 -8.08 -23.39
CA LEU A 219 -6.86 -9.19 -23.22
C LEU A 219 -7.58 -10.53 -23.01
N ARG A 220 -8.63 -10.51 -22.19
CA ARG A 220 -9.35 -11.70 -21.70
C ARG A 220 -10.76 -11.33 -21.26
N ALA A 221 -11.67 -12.29 -21.34
CA ALA A 221 -13.02 -12.14 -20.82
C ALA A 221 -13.07 -12.31 -19.28
N TRP A 222 -12.44 -11.37 -18.55
CA TRP A 222 -12.21 -11.50 -17.10
C TRP A 222 -13.49 -11.73 -16.30
N ARG A 223 -13.43 -12.69 -15.37
CA ARG A 223 -14.47 -12.92 -14.35
C ARG A 223 -14.31 -11.98 -13.16
N ALA A 224 -13.07 -11.67 -12.77
CA ALA A 224 -12.79 -10.73 -11.70
C ALA A 224 -11.58 -9.83 -12.03
N LEU A 225 -11.70 -8.55 -11.70
CA LEU A 225 -10.64 -7.55 -11.93
C LEU A 225 -10.47 -6.63 -10.73
N SER A 226 -9.23 -6.33 -10.35
CA SER A 226 -8.91 -5.28 -9.36
C SER A 226 -7.77 -4.39 -9.87
N VAL A 227 -8.03 -3.10 -10.01
CA VAL A 227 -7.06 -2.07 -10.46
C VAL A 227 -7.14 -0.78 -9.63
N GLY A 228 -7.61 -0.89 -8.39
CA GLY A 228 -7.65 0.21 -7.42
C GLY A 228 -6.27 0.75 -7.03
N PHE A 229 -6.27 1.82 -6.22
CA PHE A 229 -5.07 2.59 -5.83
C PHE A 229 -4.29 3.11 -7.06
N SER A 230 -5.02 3.51 -8.09
CA SER A 230 -4.48 3.94 -9.39
C SER A 230 -5.00 5.36 -9.70
N PRO A 231 -4.35 6.42 -9.17
CA PRO A 231 -4.86 7.79 -9.26
C PRO A 231 -4.78 8.39 -10.66
N LEU A 232 -4.13 7.70 -11.61
CA LEU A 232 -4.03 8.08 -13.02
C LEU A 232 -5.17 7.52 -13.89
N LEU A 233 -6.10 6.76 -13.31
CA LEU A 233 -7.32 6.33 -14.01
C LEU A 233 -8.36 7.44 -13.98
N THR A 234 -8.93 7.76 -15.15
CA THR A 234 -9.97 8.77 -15.30
C THR A 234 -11.28 8.17 -15.80
N PHE A 235 -12.39 8.87 -15.54
CA PHE A 235 -13.69 8.50 -16.12
C PHE A 235 -13.65 8.44 -17.66
N ALA A 236 -12.84 9.28 -18.32
CA ALA A 236 -12.75 9.34 -19.77
C ALA A 236 -12.06 8.09 -20.35
N GLY A 237 -10.85 7.75 -19.89
CA GLY A 237 -10.13 6.58 -20.40
C GLY A 237 -10.83 5.26 -20.10
N TRP A 238 -11.46 5.14 -18.93
CA TRP A 238 -12.28 3.96 -18.61
C TRP A 238 -13.48 3.80 -19.54
N LYS A 239 -14.16 4.91 -19.83
CA LYS A 239 -15.31 4.96 -20.74
C LYS A 239 -14.92 4.61 -22.18
N GLU A 240 -13.77 5.08 -22.66
CA GLU A 240 -13.20 4.66 -23.94
C GLU A 240 -12.88 3.15 -23.96
N ALA A 241 -12.27 2.62 -22.89
CA ALA A 241 -11.97 1.19 -22.79
C ALA A 241 -13.23 0.32 -22.76
N VAL A 242 -14.28 0.71 -22.04
CA VAL A 242 -15.59 0.01 -22.03
C VAL A 242 -16.26 0.00 -23.41
N TRP A 243 -16.12 1.08 -24.19
CA TRP A 243 -16.68 1.14 -25.55
C TRP A 243 -15.82 0.47 -26.62
N ALA A 244 -14.53 0.29 -26.36
CA ALA A 244 -13.65 -0.51 -27.20
C ALA A 244 -13.74 -2.02 -26.93
N ASP A 245 -14.40 -2.43 -25.84
CA ASP A 245 -14.58 -3.82 -25.45
C ASP A 245 -15.61 -4.53 -26.34
N SER A 246 -15.40 -5.84 -26.59
CA SER A 246 -16.28 -6.63 -27.45
C SER A 246 -17.44 -7.25 -26.68
N SER A 247 -18.47 -7.75 -27.37
CA SER A 247 -19.58 -8.47 -26.75
C SER A 247 -19.16 -9.78 -26.05
N GLU A 248 -17.99 -10.32 -26.39
CA GLU A 248 -17.39 -11.50 -25.76
C GLU A 248 -16.31 -11.14 -24.72
N GLY A 249 -15.96 -9.87 -24.62
CA GLY A 249 -14.90 -9.32 -23.77
C GLY A 249 -15.28 -9.21 -22.29
N MET A 250 -14.49 -8.43 -21.56
CA MET A 250 -14.57 -8.32 -20.10
C MET A 250 -15.98 -7.96 -19.63
N CYS A 251 -16.58 -6.91 -20.19
CA CYS A 251 -17.75 -6.25 -19.62
C CYS A 251 -18.95 -7.20 -19.48
N ASN A 252 -19.10 -8.14 -20.42
CA ASN A 252 -20.18 -9.12 -20.39
C ASN A 252 -19.94 -10.25 -19.37
N ARG A 253 -18.68 -10.60 -19.05
CA ARG A 253 -18.35 -11.72 -18.14
C ARG A 253 -18.02 -11.32 -16.70
N LEU A 254 -17.73 -10.04 -16.46
CA LEU A 254 -17.24 -9.56 -15.17
C LEU A 254 -18.28 -9.74 -14.04
N GLN A 255 -17.90 -10.47 -12.99
CA GLN A 255 -18.71 -10.75 -11.80
C GLN A 255 -18.23 -9.99 -10.55
N SER A 256 -16.95 -9.66 -10.47
CA SER A 256 -16.35 -8.94 -9.34
C SER A 256 -15.39 -7.85 -9.85
N LEU A 257 -15.59 -6.61 -9.39
CA LEU A 257 -14.74 -5.48 -9.75
C LEU A 257 -14.27 -4.75 -8.49
N ALA A 258 -13.00 -4.38 -8.47
CA ALA A 258 -12.42 -3.56 -7.41
C ALA A 258 -11.62 -2.38 -7.97
N VAL A 259 -12.13 -1.17 -7.70
CA VAL A 259 -11.51 0.13 -8.00
C VAL A 259 -11.49 1.04 -6.76
N PRO A 260 -11.02 0.57 -5.59
CA PRO A 260 -10.91 1.44 -4.41
C PRO A 260 -9.84 2.52 -4.61
N PHE A 261 -10.04 3.70 -4.04
CA PHE A 261 -9.13 4.86 -4.05
C PHE A 261 -8.70 5.29 -5.47
N CYS A 262 -9.67 5.46 -6.36
CA CYS A 262 -9.53 6.00 -7.72
C CYS A 262 -10.47 7.22 -7.88
N GLU A 263 -10.24 8.28 -7.11
CA GLU A 263 -11.15 9.43 -7.01
C GLU A 263 -11.37 10.19 -8.33
N GLY A 264 -10.43 10.14 -9.28
CA GLY A 264 -10.58 10.69 -10.63
C GLY A 264 -11.40 9.83 -11.61
N LEU A 265 -11.76 8.60 -11.20
CA LEU A 265 -12.50 7.62 -11.99
C LEU A 265 -13.93 7.42 -11.47
N VAL A 266 -14.09 7.23 -10.15
CA VAL A 266 -15.32 6.67 -9.57
C VAL A 266 -16.19 7.76 -8.95
N ASP A 267 -17.25 8.10 -9.66
CA ASP A 267 -18.35 8.94 -9.19
C ASP A 267 -19.73 8.31 -9.49
N ASN A 268 -20.80 9.04 -9.21
CA ASN A 268 -22.17 8.60 -9.52
C ASN A 268 -22.42 8.36 -11.03
N ALA A 269 -21.72 9.08 -11.93
CA ALA A 269 -21.89 8.97 -13.38
C ALA A 269 -21.17 7.71 -13.93
N TRP A 270 -19.97 7.43 -13.44
CA TRP A 270 -19.27 6.16 -13.66
C TRP A 270 -20.12 4.99 -13.17
N LEU A 271 -20.73 5.09 -11.98
CA LEU A 271 -21.60 4.03 -11.47
C LEU A 271 -22.78 3.74 -12.40
N GLY A 272 -23.39 4.77 -13.00
CA GLY A 272 -24.48 4.59 -13.98
C GLY A 272 -24.02 3.97 -15.30
N MET A 273 -22.86 4.38 -15.81
CA MET A 273 -22.23 3.72 -16.96
C MET A 273 -21.95 2.24 -16.68
N MET A 274 -21.37 1.91 -15.52
CA MET A 274 -21.08 0.52 -15.16
C MET A 274 -22.36 -0.29 -14.96
N GLY A 275 -23.41 0.28 -14.36
CA GLY A 275 -24.72 -0.34 -14.28
C GLY A 275 -25.25 -0.77 -15.66
N ARG A 276 -25.04 0.06 -16.69
CA ARG A 276 -25.42 -0.23 -18.07
C ARG A 276 -24.52 -1.26 -18.78
N HIS A 277 -23.23 -1.31 -18.46
CA HIS A 277 -22.25 -2.06 -19.25
C HIS A 277 -21.72 -3.37 -18.63
N VAL A 278 -21.83 -3.57 -17.30
CA VAL A 278 -21.43 -4.84 -16.65
C VAL A 278 -22.62 -5.61 -16.05
N PRO A 279 -23.50 -6.21 -16.88
CA PRO A 279 -24.77 -6.79 -16.43
C PRO A 279 -24.60 -7.88 -15.37
N HIS A 280 -23.54 -8.68 -15.43
CA HIS A 280 -23.33 -9.81 -14.52
C HIS A 280 -22.51 -9.50 -13.25
N LEU A 281 -22.18 -8.23 -13.00
CA LEU A 281 -21.47 -7.82 -11.79
C LEU A 281 -22.30 -8.02 -10.51
N ARG A 282 -21.71 -8.70 -9.53
CA ARG A 282 -22.30 -9.04 -8.23
C ARG A 282 -21.49 -8.51 -7.03
N ALA A 283 -20.21 -8.20 -7.22
CA ALA A 283 -19.37 -7.54 -6.21
C ALA A 283 -18.70 -6.29 -6.78
N LEU A 284 -18.68 -5.24 -5.97
CA LEU A 284 -18.09 -3.95 -6.30
C LEU A 284 -17.34 -3.38 -5.09
N ASP A 285 -16.01 -3.26 -5.18
CA ASP A 285 -15.20 -2.52 -4.19
C ASP A 285 -14.87 -1.13 -4.73
N VAL A 286 -15.45 -0.11 -4.11
CA VAL A 286 -15.35 1.31 -4.44
C VAL A 286 -14.95 2.14 -3.21
N ARG A 287 -14.27 1.51 -2.24
CA ARG A 287 -13.80 2.19 -1.01
C ARG A 287 -12.93 3.40 -1.34
N GLY A 288 -13.02 4.46 -0.53
CA GLY A 288 -12.21 5.67 -0.70
C GLY A 288 -12.63 6.62 -1.83
N ASN A 289 -13.62 6.27 -2.64
CA ASN A 289 -14.07 7.12 -3.74
C ASN A 289 -15.09 8.16 -3.25
N THR A 290 -14.61 9.36 -2.92
CA THR A 290 -15.42 10.43 -2.32
C THR A 290 -16.45 11.03 -3.29
N GLY A 291 -16.24 10.94 -4.60
CA GLY A 291 -17.21 11.33 -5.63
C GLY A 291 -18.50 10.51 -5.65
N LEU A 292 -18.50 9.34 -5.01
CA LEU A 292 -19.65 8.44 -4.92
C LEU A 292 -20.47 8.72 -3.65
N ASN A 293 -21.75 9.07 -3.83
CA ASN A 293 -22.67 9.39 -2.74
C ASN A 293 -24.06 8.74 -2.86
N SER A 294 -24.41 8.17 -4.02
CA SER A 294 -25.67 7.46 -4.25
C SER A 294 -25.46 6.20 -5.08
N MET A 295 -26.19 5.14 -4.74
CA MET A 295 -26.25 3.90 -5.53
C MET A 295 -27.32 3.94 -6.63
N THR A 296 -28.12 5.01 -6.73
CA THR A 296 -29.27 5.08 -7.66
C THR A 296 -28.83 4.98 -9.12
N GLY A 297 -27.72 5.65 -9.49
CA GLY A 297 -27.18 5.61 -10.85
C GLY A 297 -26.93 4.19 -11.38
N TRP A 298 -26.47 3.26 -10.52
CA TRP A 298 -26.29 1.85 -10.89
C TRP A 298 -27.57 1.21 -11.44
N TYR A 299 -28.68 1.47 -10.76
CA TYR A 299 -29.98 0.91 -11.10
C TYR A 299 -30.64 1.66 -12.26
N ASP A 300 -30.44 2.98 -12.36
CA ASP A 300 -30.86 3.76 -13.52
C ASP A 300 -30.17 3.27 -14.80
N GLY A 301 -28.85 3.03 -14.73
CA GLY A 301 -28.06 2.45 -15.82
C GLY A 301 -28.57 1.06 -16.22
N ARG A 302 -28.86 0.19 -15.24
CA ARG A 302 -29.46 -1.14 -15.48
C ARG A 302 -30.86 -1.07 -16.07
N ALA A 303 -31.68 -0.11 -15.67
CA ALA A 303 -33.04 0.07 -16.20
C ALA A 303 -33.05 0.44 -17.70
N THR A 304 -31.94 0.95 -18.24
CA THR A 304 -31.78 1.13 -19.71
C THR A 304 -31.58 -0.19 -20.49
N ILE A 305 -31.44 -1.33 -19.80
CA ILE A 305 -31.28 -2.67 -20.38
C ILE A 305 -32.52 -3.51 -20.09
N VAL A 306 -33.14 -4.10 -21.11
CA VAL A 306 -34.37 -4.92 -20.99
C VAL A 306 -34.24 -6.16 -21.89
N PRO A 307 -34.60 -7.39 -21.46
CA PRO A 307 -34.74 -7.93 -20.10
C PRO A 307 -33.81 -9.16 -19.90
N SER A 308 -32.50 -9.02 -20.14
CA SER A 308 -31.52 -10.13 -20.03
C SER A 308 -30.88 -10.29 -18.64
N VAL A 309 -31.07 -9.31 -17.76
CA VAL A 309 -30.56 -9.34 -16.38
C VAL A 309 -31.66 -9.81 -15.43
N PRO A 310 -31.40 -10.75 -14.50
CA PRO A 310 -32.36 -11.10 -13.47
C PRO A 310 -32.76 -9.86 -12.67
N LEU A 311 -34.07 -9.57 -12.59
CA LEU A 311 -34.65 -8.40 -11.90
C LEU A 311 -34.25 -8.26 -10.41
N GLN A 312 -33.62 -9.28 -9.83
CA GLN A 312 -33.18 -9.37 -8.43
C GLN A 312 -31.74 -9.90 -8.32
N GLN A 313 -30.84 -9.55 -9.25
CA GLN A 313 -29.42 -9.87 -9.11
C GLN A 313 -28.85 -9.19 -7.86
N SER A 314 -28.33 -9.98 -6.92
CA SER A 314 -27.67 -9.47 -5.72
C SER A 314 -26.39 -8.70 -6.07
N LEU A 315 -26.20 -7.56 -5.39
CA LEU A 315 -24.99 -6.75 -5.46
C LEU A 315 -24.49 -6.49 -4.04
N VAL A 316 -23.24 -6.88 -3.78
CA VAL A 316 -22.49 -6.53 -2.57
C VAL A 316 -21.50 -5.42 -2.92
N VAL A 317 -21.57 -4.30 -2.19
CA VAL A 317 -20.74 -3.12 -2.42
C VAL A 317 -19.91 -2.81 -1.19
N LEU A 318 -18.58 -2.75 -1.35
CA LEU A 318 -17.68 -2.22 -0.31
C LEU A 318 -17.46 -0.73 -0.59
N ALA A 319 -17.97 0.13 0.30
CA ALA A 319 -18.06 1.57 0.08
C ALA A 319 -17.53 2.41 1.26
N ARG A 320 -16.85 1.78 2.23
CA ARG A 320 -16.13 2.48 3.31
C ARG A 320 -15.21 3.59 2.76
N TYR A 321 -15.19 4.75 3.41
CA TYR A 321 -14.48 5.97 3.00
C TYR A 321 -14.97 6.61 1.68
N SER A 322 -16.12 6.21 1.13
CA SER A 322 -16.88 7.03 0.16
C SER A 322 -17.83 7.99 0.90
N ASN A 323 -18.57 8.82 0.15
CA ASN A 323 -19.64 9.65 0.69
C ASN A 323 -21.03 8.96 0.69
N LEU A 324 -21.09 7.64 0.47
CA LEU A 324 -22.32 6.86 0.65
C LEU A 324 -22.73 6.81 2.13
N THR A 325 -24.03 6.92 2.38
CA THR A 325 -24.62 6.87 3.73
C THR A 325 -25.72 5.81 3.79
N LYS A 326 -26.10 5.38 4.99
CA LYS A 326 -27.26 4.48 5.16
C LYS A 326 -28.54 5.08 4.56
N SER A 327 -28.74 6.41 4.74
CA SER A 327 -29.85 7.14 4.11
C SER A 327 -29.81 7.08 2.58
N SER A 328 -28.67 7.34 1.92
CA SER A 328 -28.63 7.33 0.45
C SER A 328 -28.76 5.92 -0.16
N VAL A 329 -28.41 4.88 0.60
CA VAL A 329 -28.71 3.48 0.24
C VAL A 329 -30.20 3.17 0.42
N GLU A 330 -30.84 3.65 1.49
CA GLU A 330 -32.30 3.58 1.69
C GLU A 330 -33.06 4.35 0.60
N ASP A 331 -32.58 5.53 0.19
CA ASP A 331 -33.13 6.32 -0.92
C ASP A 331 -33.06 5.54 -2.23
N THR A 332 -31.94 4.89 -2.53
CA THR A 332 -31.82 4.01 -3.70
C THR A 332 -32.83 2.86 -3.64
N LYS A 333 -33.08 2.29 -2.46
CA LYS A 333 -34.13 1.26 -2.27
C LYS A 333 -35.55 1.80 -2.38
N ARG A 334 -35.78 3.09 -2.08
CA ARG A 334 -37.08 3.76 -2.31
C ARG A 334 -37.34 4.04 -3.78
N VAL A 335 -36.31 4.42 -4.55
CA VAL A 335 -36.42 4.65 -6.00
C VAL A 335 -36.56 3.32 -6.76
N HIS A 336 -35.81 2.29 -6.37
CA HIS A 336 -35.76 0.99 -7.05
C HIS A 336 -36.19 -0.18 -6.13
N PRO A 337 -37.47 -0.24 -5.67
CA PRO A 337 -37.89 -1.13 -4.58
C PRO A 337 -37.81 -2.63 -4.89
N VAL A 338 -37.88 -3.02 -6.16
CA VAL A 338 -37.72 -4.43 -6.57
C VAL A 338 -36.26 -4.76 -6.86
N ALA A 339 -35.58 -3.94 -7.67
CA ALA A 339 -34.23 -4.21 -8.15
C ALA A 339 -33.14 -4.01 -7.10
N ALA A 340 -33.30 -3.02 -6.21
CA ALA A 340 -32.35 -2.76 -5.12
C ALA A 340 -32.69 -3.50 -3.82
N LEU A 341 -33.71 -4.36 -3.81
CA LEU A 341 -34.04 -5.20 -2.64
C LEU A 341 -32.84 -6.04 -2.15
N PRO A 342 -32.11 -6.79 -3.01
CA PRO A 342 -30.94 -7.57 -2.59
C PRO A 342 -29.64 -6.74 -2.50
N LEU A 343 -29.69 -5.41 -2.63
CA LEU A 343 -28.50 -4.55 -2.49
C LEU A 343 -27.97 -4.61 -1.05
N THR A 344 -26.69 -4.96 -0.92
CA THR A 344 -25.93 -4.92 0.34
C THR A 344 -24.79 -3.93 0.18
N VAL A 345 -24.68 -2.94 1.08
CA VAL A 345 -23.60 -1.94 1.07
C VAL A 345 -22.90 -1.94 2.41
N GLU A 346 -21.61 -2.26 2.42
CA GLU A 346 -20.75 -2.19 3.59
C GLU A 346 -20.03 -0.85 3.67
N LEU A 347 -20.46 -0.04 4.65
CA LEU A 347 -19.81 1.23 5.02
C LEU A 347 -18.80 1.03 6.17
N ASP A 348 -19.01 -0.01 7.00
CA ASP A 348 -18.32 -0.23 8.27
C ASP A 348 -17.81 -1.67 8.50
N SER A 349 -17.22 -2.31 7.48
CA SER A 349 -16.42 -3.53 7.71
C SER A 349 -15.07 -3.18 8.34
N GLY A 350 -14.76 -3.82 9.48
CA GLY A 350 -13.63 -3.54 10.37
C GLY A 350 -12.25 -3.92 9.82
N GLY A 351 -11.88 -3.43 8.63
CA GLY A 351 -10.60 -3.72 7.97
C GLY A 351 -10.60 -5.00 7.14
N VAL A 352 -11.57 -5.90 7.35
CA VAL A 352 -11.74 -7.12 6.55
C VAL A 352 -12.19 -6.75 5.14
N GLY A 353 -11.23 -6.63 4.22
CA GLY A 353 -11.54 -6.47 2.80
C GLY A 353 -12.14 -7.76 2.26
N LEU A 354 -13.46 -7.81 2.11
CA LEU A 354 -14.19 -8.82 1.32
C LEU A 354 -13.93 -8.64 -0.19
N GLY A 355 -12.69 -8.30 -0.56
CA GLY A 355 -12.25 -8.29 -1.95
C GLY A 355 -12.37 -9.71 -2.49
N ILE A 356 -13.01 -9.82 -3.65
CA ILE A 356 -13.46 -11.06 -4.30
C ILE A 356 -14.76 -11.57 -3.70
N LEU A 357 -15.84 -11.50 -4.50
CA LEU A 357 -16.96 -12.42 -4.36
C LEU A 357 -16.43 -13.83 -4.62
N ARG A 358 -16.13 -14.55 -3.55
CA ARG A 358 -15.93 -16.00 -3.64
C ARG A 358 -17.25 -16.62 -4.06
N LEU A 359 -17.19 -17.76 -4.75
CA LEU A 359 -18.38 -18.49 -5.15
C LEU A 359 -19.06 -19.08 -3.90
N ASP A 360 -19.86 -18.27 -3.22
CA ASP A 360 -20.75 -18.77 -2.17
C ASP A 360 -21.75 -19.73 -2.82
N HIS A 361 -21.54 -21.02 -2.56
CA HIS A 361 -22.54 -22.07 -2.76
C HIS A 361 -23.80 -21.71 -1.97
N THR A 362 -24.76 -21.05 -2.64
CA THR A 362 -26.19 -20.96 -2.28
C THR A 362 -26.48 -20.93 -0.77
N ALA A 363 -25.85 -20.01 -0.03
CA ALA A 363 -25.97 -19.91 1.43
C ALA A 363 -27.32 -19.32 1.91
N ALA A 364 -28.41 -19.60 1.18
CA ALA A 364 -29.78 -19.22 1.53
C ALA A 364 -30.43 -20.16 2.57
N SER A 365 -29.83 -21.31 2.88
CA SER A 365 -30.43 -22.34 3.75
C SER A 365 -29.96 -22.26 5.21
N THR A 366 -28.67 -22.05 5.47
CA THR A 366 -28.08 -22.36 6.80
C THR A 366 -28.31 -21.30 7.88
N ARG A 367 -28.54 -20.02 7.52
CA ARG A 367 -28.79 -18.95 8.52
C ARG A 367 -30.17 -18.99 9.18
N ALA A 368 -31.16 -19.70 8.61
CA ALA A 368 -32.50 -19.81 9.20
C ALA A 368 -32.58 -20.79 10.40
N THR A 369 -31.69 -21.79 10.44
CA THR A 369 -31.78 -22.91 11.41
C THR A 369 -31.10 -22.60 12.75
N ILE A 370 -30.09 -21.73 12.77
CA ILE A 370 -29.29 -21.46 13.98
C ILE A 370 -29.95 -20.38 14.86
N VAL A 371 -30.57 -19.35 14.28
CA VAL A 371 -31.29 -18.30 15.05
C VAL A 371 -32.53 -18.88 15.74
N SER A 372 -33.25 -19.79 15.06
CA SER A 372 -34.47 -20.44 15.59
C SER A 372 -34.24 -21.48 16.71
N SER A 373 -32.97 -21.73 17.06
CA SER A 373 -32.55 -22.66 18.13
C SER A 373 -32.03 -21.96 19.39
N LEU A 374 -31.63 -20.68 19.31
CA LEU A 374 -31.09 -19.92 20.46
C LEU A 374 -32.12 -19.07 21.21
N GLU A 375 -33.24 -18.69 20.57
CA GLU A 375 -34.31 -17.95 21.25
C GLU A 375 -35.32 -18.84 22.01
N ARG A 376 -35.21 -20.18 21.90
CA ARG A 376 -36.19 -21.12 22.47
C ARG A 376 -35.92 -21.56 23.92
N LYS A 377 -35.04 -20.86 24.65
CA LYS A 377 -34.74 -21.11 26.07
C LYS A 377 -34.71 -19.83 26.92
N ARG A 378 -35.81 -19.07 26.96
CA ARG A 378 -36.18 -18.24 28.12
C ARG A 378 -37.67 -17.82 28.07
N SER A 379 -38.32 -17.99 29.22
CA SER A 379 -39.68 -17.58 29.62
C SER A 379 -40.82 -18.61 29.50
N THR A 380 -41.36 -18.95 30.67
CA THR A 380 -42.70 -19.49 30.96
C THR A 380 -43.43 -18.49 31.88
N PRO A 381 -44.77 -18.54 32.01
CA PRO A 381 -45.55 -17.30 32.00
C PRO A 381 -46.24 -16.91 33.31
N CYS A 382 -46.57 -15.61 33.39
CA CYS A 382 -47.70 -14.97 34.08
C CYS A 382 -47.98 -13.68 33.26
N GLY A 383 -49.19 -13.17 33.03
CA GLY A 383 -50.55 -13.53 33.44
C GLY A 383 -51.42 -12.26 33.42
N PHE A 384 -52.69 -12.37 33.03
CA PHE A 384 -53.77 -11.35 33.06
C PHE A 384 -54.06 -10.40 31.86
N SER A 385 -55.23 -10.67 31.28
CA SER A 385 -56.32 -9.77 30.82
C SER A 385 -56.16 -8.75 29.69
N ALA A 386 -57.08 -8.89 28.73
CA ALA A 386 -57.45 -8.01 27.61
C ALA A 386 -58.47 -6.89 28.08
N PRO A 387 -59.23 -6.13 27.24
CA PRO A 387 -59.51 -6.30 25.80
C PRO A 387 -59.68 -5.08 24.85
N ALA A 388 -59.49 -5.38 23.56
CA ALA A 388 -60.29 -5.03 22.35
C ALA A 388 -60.71 -3.58 21.96
N SER A 389 -60.37 -3.20 20.71
CA SER A 389 -61.27 -2.77 19.61
C SER A 389 -60.44 -2.57 18.31
N THR A 390 -60.69 -3.23 17.16
CA THR A 390 -61.68 -2.94 16.10
C THR A 390 -61.62 -1.49 15.55
N ALA A 391 -61.53 -1.18 14.24
CA ALA A 391 -61.72 -2.00 13.02
C ALA A 391 -61.13 -1.38 11.71
N LYS A 392 -60.88 -2.26 10.72
CA LYS A 392 -61.17 -2.17 9.26
C LYS A 392 -60.77 -0.95 8.39
N THR A 393 -59.72 -1.15 7.61
CA THR A 393 -59.64 -1.09 6.11
C THR A 393 -60.73 -0.40 5.25
N LYS A 394 -60.24 0.39 4.26
CA LYS A 394 -60.56 0.43 2.79
C LYS A 394 -59.76 1.60 2.15
N THR A 395 -58.82 1.48 1.21
CA THR A 395 -58.77 0.97 -0.21
C THR A 395 -59.42 1.88 -1.27
N SER A 396 -58.78 1.93 -2.46
CA SER A 396 -59.18 2.60 -3.75
C SER A 396 -59.05 4.13 -3.81
N SER A 397 -58.65 4.79 -4.92
CA SER A 397 -58.10 4.34 -6.22
C SER A 397 -57.58 5.54 -7.07
N SER A 398 -56.65 5.30 -7.99
CA SER A 398 -56.21 6.27 -9.04
C SER A 398 -57.28 6.53 -10.12
N PRO A 399 -57.21 7.62 -10.92
CA PRO A 399 -56.46 7.67 -12.21
C PRO A 399 -55.59 8.96 -12.37
N VAL A 400 -54.49 9.07 -13.15
CA VAL A 400 -54.14 8.85 -14.59
C VAL A 400 -54.55 10.01 -15.55
N PHE A 401 -53.60 10.42 -16.42
CA PHE A 401 -53.62 11.50 -17.46
C PHE A 401 -53.57 12.97 -16.96
N SER A 402 -52.95 13.96 -17.64
CA SER A 402 -52.12 14.00 -18.88
C SER A 402 -51.09 15.15 -18.81
N ALA A 403 -50.15 15.20 -19.77
CA ALA A 403 -49.13 16.25 -19.92
C ALA A 403 -49.67 17.60 -20.45
N CYS A 404 -48.90 18.68 -20.26
CA CYS A 404 -48.56 19.68 -21.28
C CYS A 404 -47.42 20.61 -20.80
N ASP A 405 -46.63 21.11 -21.75
CA ASP A 405 -45.45 21.97 -21.56
C ASP A 405 -45.80 23.45 -21.26
N LEU A 406 -44.89 24.20 -20.62
CA LEU A 406 -44.11 25.29 -21.25
C LEU A 406 -43.24 26.08 -20.24
N ASP A 407 -41.95 26.16 -20.55
CA ASP A 407 -41.08 27.35 -20.57
C ASP A 407 -40.86 28.36 -19.41
N THR A 408 -39.60 28.82 -19.40
CA THR A 408 -39.03 30.12 -18.99
C THR A 408 -38.69 30.47 -17.52
N ASP A 409 -37.40 30.80 -17.38
CA ASP A 409 -36.78 31.88 -16.61
C ASP A 409 -36.58 31.82 -15.06
N LYS A 410 -35.29 31.61 -14.74
CA LYS A 410 -34.51 32.17 -13.60
C LYS A 410 -34.57 33.72 -13.56
N PRO A 411 -33.99 34.44 -12.56
CA PRO A 411 -33.18 34.00 -11.40
C PRO A 411 -33.58 34.67 -10.05
N SER A 412 -32.72 34.48 -9.03
CA SER A 412 -32.52 35.37 -7.85
C SER A 412 -33.62 35.37 -6.77
N SER A 413 -33.34 35.65 -5.49
CA SER A 413 -32.08 35.61 -4.72
C SER A 413 -32.38 35.58 -3.22
N CYS A 414 -31.41 35.08 -2.44
CA CYS A 414 -31.19 35.29 -1.01
C CYS A 414 -31.87 36.53 -0.38
N HIS A 415 -32.57 36.34 0.75
CA HIS A 415 -32.57 37.33 1.83
C HIS A 415 -32.40 36.68 3.21
N GLN A 416 -31.57 37.33 4.03
CA GLN A 416 -31.25 36.96 5.40
C GLN A 416 -32.33 37.43 6.39
N THR A 417 -32.44 36.72 7.52
CA THR A 417 -32.71 37.28 8.87
C THR A 417 -32.42 36.13 9.85
N SER A 418 -31.38 36.14 10.68
CA SER A 418 -31.03 37.09 11.75
C SER A 418 -32.14 37.24 12.80
N LEU A 419 -32.02 36.50 13.90
CA LEU A 419 -32.30 37.00 15.25
C LEU A 419 -31.38 36.31 16.27
N LEU A 420 -31.09 37.02 17.37
CA LEU A 420 -29.96 36.78 18.26
C LEU A 420 -30.41 36.67 19.74
N SER A 421 -29.54 36.06 20.55
CA SER A 421 -29.46 36.17 22.03
C SER A 421 -30.46 35.39 22.90
N PHE A 422 -29.94 34.63 23.87
CA PHE A 422 -29.77 35.13 25.25
C PHE A 422 -28.67 34.34 26.01
N PHE A 423 -27.99 34.99 26.96
CA PHE A 423 -26.86 34.45 27.75
C PHE A 423 -27.30 33.89 29.11
N ALA A 424 -26.58 32.89 29.65
CA ALA A 424 -26.18 32.88 31.07
C ALA A 424 -24.98 31.95 31.35
N LYS A 425 -24.08 32.40 32.25
CA LYS A 425 -22.87 31.66 32.70
C LYS A 425 -23.16 30.85 33.97
N LYS A 426 -22.35 29.82 34.24
CA LYS A 426 -21.81 29.63 35.61
C LYS A 426 -20.46 28.91 35.63
N THR A 427 -19.58 29.38 36.50
CA THR A 427 -18.23 28.88 36.76
C THR A 427 -18.04 28.60 38.25
N ASN A 428 -17.36 27.51 38.60
CA ASN A 428 -16.56 27.28 39.82
C ASN A 428 -15.80 25.97 39.54
N THR A 429 -14.48 25.83 39.62
CA THR A 429 -13.45 26.35 40.54
C THR A 429 -13.50 25.72 41.92
N LEU A 430 -12.55 24.81 42.19
CA LEU A 430 -11.96 24.61 43.52
C LEU A 430 -10.47 24.22 43.37
N ARG A 431 -9.62 24.87 44.17
CA ARG A 431 -8.17 24.65 44.29
C ARG A 431 -7.84 24.23 45.73
N LYS A 432 -6.80 23.41 45.90
CA LYS A 432 -5.78 23.44 46.98
C LYS A 432 -4.63 22.53 46.49
N VAL A 433 -3.40 22.97 46.16
CA VAL A 433 -2.39 23.80 46.88
C VAL A 433 -1.88 23.02 48.11
N VAL A 434 -0.62 22.55 48.17
CA VAL A 434 0.59 23.19 48.78
C VAL A 434 1.78 22.22 48.47
N THR A 435 2.76 22.53 47.58
CA THR A 435 4.17 22.99 47.83
C THR A 435 5.09 22.05 48.66
N PHE A 436 6.44 22.01 48.59
CA PHE A 436 7.49 22.83 47.92
C PHE A 436 8.85 22.06 47.89
N ASN A 437 9.76 22.43 46.95
CA ASN A 437 11.25 22.40 47.04
C ASN A 437 12.03 21.06 47.20
N ARG A 438 13.36 20.95 46.96
CA ARG A 438 14.36 21.59 46.03
C ARG A 438 15.77 20.99 46.37
N ILE A 439 16.74 21.07 45.44
CA ILE A 439 18.22 21.03 45.63
C ILE A 439 18.96 19.65 45.60
N ASN A 440 19.85 19.54 44.60
CA ASN A 440 21.14 18.78 44.46
C ASN A 440 21.23 17.25 44.76
N GLY A 441 22.17 16.49 44.18
CA GLY A 441 23.16 16.79 43.13
C GLY A 441 24.42 15.90 43.22
N GLY A 442 25.07 15.62 42.08
CA GLY A 442 26.33 14.85 41.96
C GLY A 442 26.21 13.35 42.31
N SER A 443 27.14 12.45 41.99
CA SER A 443 28.23 12.42 40.99
C SER A 443 29.08 11.17 41.32
N HIS A 444 29.36 10.34 40.32
CA HIS A 444 30.57 9.50 40.16
C HIS A 444 31.12 8.61 41.31
N ASP A 445 31.22 7.32 40.93
CA ASP A 445 32.42 6.47 41.00
C ASP A 445 32.77 5.55 42.20
N GLU A 446 33.19 4.36 41.74
CA GLU A 446 34.16 3.39 42.30
C GLU A 446 33.91 2.68 43.64
N GLY A 447 34.56 1.52 43.77
CA GLY A 447 34.98 1.04 45.10
C GLY A 447 34.59 -0.38 45.48
N GLN A 448 35.17 -1.35 44.79
CA GLN A 448 35.25 -2.78 45.12
C GLN A 448 35.21 -3.18 46.62
N SER A 449 34.44 -4.24 46.91
CA SER A 449 34.83 -5.46 47.66
C SER A 449 35.64 -5.36 48.97
N ILE A 450 35.17 -6.02 50.04
CA ILE A 450 35.79 -7.27 50.56
C ILE A 450 34.96 -7.92 51.69
N ALA A 451 35.00 -9.25 51.66
CA ALA A 451 34.48 -10.32 52.52
C ALA A 451 34.31 -10.12 54.06
N ALA A 452 33.14 -10.60 54.53
CA ALA A 452 32.94 -11.76 55.43
C ALA A 452 32.79 -11.65 56.97
N LEU A 453 32.16 -12.73 57.49
CA LEU A 453 32.27 -13.35 58.83
C LEU A 453 31.52 -12.73 60.03
N ILE A 454 30.33 -13.27 60.37
CA ILE A 454 30.10 -14.30 61.44
C ILE A 454 28.60 -14.46 61.81
N CYS A 455 28.23 -15.69 62.20
CA CYS A 455 26.89 -16.21 62.60
C CYS A 455 26.83 -16.28 64.17
N PRO A 456 25.98 -17.06 64.91
CA PRO A 456 24.81 -17.90 64.57
C PRO A 456 23.59 -17.85 65.55
N HIS A 457 22.52 -18.61 65.26
CA HIS A 457 21.75 -19.56 66.12
C HIS A 457 20.32 -19.77 65.53
N LYS A 458 19.92 -20.94 64.98
CA LYS A 458 19.65 -22.31 65.51
C LYS A 458 18.30 -22.52 66.23
N THR A 459 17.42 -23.36 65.64
CA THR A 459 16.54 -24.38 66.30
C THR A 459 15.91 -25.32 65.23
N ALA A 460 15.33 -26.48 65.62
CA ALA A 460 15.14 -27.67 64.74
C ALA A 460 14.04 -28.67 65.26
N THR A 461 13.56 -29.75 64.59
CA THR A 461 13.95 -30.36 63.29
C THR A 461 12.85 -31.06 62.41
N PRO A 462 12.22 -32.24 62.74
CA PRO A 462 12.07 -33.29 61.70
C PRO A 462 10.66 -33.98 61.60
N PRO A 463 10.47 -35.12 60.89
CA PRO A 463 10.92 -35.56 59.53
C PRO A 463 9.76 -36.16 58.66
N ILE A 464 10.06 -36.62 57.42
CA ILE A 464 9.70 -37.96 56.87
C ILE A 464 10.34 -38.15 55.46
N VAL A 465 10.52 -39.40 55.02
CA VAL A 465 11.59 -39.91 54.13
C VAL A 465 11.24 -39.99 52.63
N LYS A 466 12.26 -39.87 51.75
CA LYS A 466 12.27 -40.37 50.36
C LYS A 466 13.43 -41.38 50.14
N PRO A 467 13.24 -42.46 49.35
CA PRO A 467 14.29 -43.38 48.88
C PRO A 467 14.96 -42.88 47.55
N PRO A 468 16.00 -43.56 47.01
CA PRO A 468 17.23 -42.87 46.61
C PRO A 468 17.44 -42.58 45.11
N ILE A 469 18.49 -41.81 44.84
CA ILE A 469 19.01 -41.42 43.52
C ILE A 469 19.91 -42.53 42.96
N ILE A 470 19.81 -42.80 41.64
CA ILE A 470 20.90 -43.38 40.84
C ILE A 470 21.32 -42.34 39.81
N THR A 471 22.63 -42.19 39.65
CA THR A 471 23.31 -41.13 38.89
C THR A 471 23.32 -41.36 37.38
N ALA A 472 23.21 -40.27 36.60
CA ALA A 472 23.62 -40.23 35.20
C ALA A 472 24.67 -39.13 34.99
N SER A 473 25.60 -39.38 34.06
CA SER A 473 26.85 -38.65 33.88
C SER A 473 26.70 -37.22 33.34
N SER A 474 27.71 -36.40 33.61
CA SER A 474 27.90 -35.02 33.14
C SER A 474 28.06 -34.90 31.62
N TYR A 475 27.41 -33.88 31.04
CA TYR A 475 27.85 -33.19 29.83
C TYR A 475 27.83 -31.67 30.09
N PRO A 476 28.75 -30.88 29.53
CA PRO A 476 28.86 -29.46 29.83
C PRO A 476 27.80 -28.62 29.09
N GLU A 477 27.04 -27.84 29.84
CA GLU A 477 26.15 -26.79 29.32
C GLU A 477 26.96 -25.70 28.57
N PRO A 478 26.68 -25.40 27.30
CA PRO A 478 27.17 -24.16 26.69
C PRO A 478 26.42 -22.97 27.29
N PHE A 479 27.15 -21.91 27.64
CA PHE A 479 26.57 -20.69 28.25
C PHE A 479 25.54 -20.01 27.31
N VAL A 480 24.26 -20.38 27.44
CA VAL A 480 23.16 -19.63 26.84
C VAL A 480 22.99 -18.33 27.61
N ASN A 481 23.40 -17.24 26.97
CA ASN A 481 23.22 -15.89 27.48
C ASN A 481 21.72 -15.58 27.51
N LYS A 482 21.08 -15.78 28.67
CA LYS A 482 19.64 -15.57 28.88
C LYS A 482 19.28 -14.10 28.64
N LYS A 483 18.94 -13.75 27.40
CA LYS A 483 18.27 -12.49 27.09
C LYS A 483 17.02 -12.43 27.96
N ALA A 484 16.99 -11.48 28.89
CA ALA A 484 15.81 -11.25 29.72
C ALA A 484 14.63 -10.97 28.78
N LEU A 485 13.59 -11.81 28.85
CA LEU A 485 12.40 -11.66 28.02
C LEU A 485 11.65 -10.42 28.48
N THR A 486 11.88 -9.30 27.81
CA THR A 486 11.18 -8.04 28.06
C THR A 486 9.80 -8.14 27.41
N GLN A 487 8.75 -8.16 28.23
CA GLN A 487 7.38 -8.12 27.74
C GLN A 487 7.12 -6.79 27.03
N VAL A 488 7.01 -6.83 25.69
CA VAL A 488 6.77 -5.64 24.86
C VAL A 488 5.33 -5.12 24.92
N TYR A 489 4.36 -5.99 25.21
CA TYR A 489 2.94 -5.62 25.23
C TYR A 489 2.17 -6.22 26.44
N ILE A 490 1.31 -5.38 27.01
CA ILE A 490 0.24 -5.74 27.94
C ILE A 490 -1.03 -5.10 27.39
N ASP A 491 -1.98 -5.91 26.92
CA ASP A 491 -3.29 -5.39 26.53
C ASP A 491 -4.21 -5.30 27.75
N CYS A 492 -4.30 -4.09 28.28
CA CYS A 492 -5.21 -3.71 29.36
C CYS A 492 -5.95 -2.40 29.01
N GLY A 493 -6.41 -2.25 27.76
CA GLY A 493 -7.24 -1.10 27.35
C GLY A 493 -6.47 0.20 27.14
N GLN A 494 -5.35 0.15 26.42
CA GLN A 494 -4.55 1.34 26.12
C GLN A 494 -5.25 2.26 25.08
N SER A 495 -5.27 3.58 25.32
CA SER A 495 -6.03 4.55 24.50
C SER A 495 -5.46 4.85 23.11
N LYS A 496 -4.31 4.27 22.75
CA LYS A 496 -3.70 4.36 21.41
C LYS A 496 -3.20 2.97 21.03
N PHE A 497 -3.84 2.36 20.04
CA PHE A 497 -3.60 0.98 19.64
C PHE A 497 -3.70 0.85 18.10
N GLY A 498 -2.85 0.01 17.50
CA GLY A 498 -2.76 -0.15 16.05
C GLY A 498 -1.88 0.89 15.33
N GLN A 499 -1.84 0.80 14.00
CA GLN A 499 -1.07 1.70 13.15
C GLN A 499 -1.68 3.11 13.15
N THR A 500 -0.86 4.13 13.36
CA THR A 500 -1.25 5.55 13.32
C THR A 500 -0.44 6.30 12.27
N LEU A 501 -1.06 7.29 11.63
CA LEU A 501 -0.33 8.31 10.88
C LEU A 501 0.26 9.32 11.87
N CYS A 502 1.46 9.81 11.59
CA CYS A 502 2.06 10.91 12.34
C CYS A 502 1.66 12.27 11.74
N ASP A 503 1.03 13.12 12.55
CA ASP A 503 0.58 14.48 12.17
C ASP A 503 1.71 15.40 11.66
N LYS A 504 2.98 15.07 11.94
CA LYS A 504 4.16 15.89 11.57
C LYS A 504 4.87 15.44 10.29
N CYS A 505 4.78 14.16 9.93
CA CYS A 505 5.54 13.60 8.80
C CYS A 505 4.73 12.73 7.84
N GLY A 506 3.47 12.44 8.19
CA GLY A 506 2.55 11.59 7.41
C GLY A 506 3.00 10.14 7.31
N MET A 507 3.97 9.69 8.10
CA MET A 507 4.40 8.30 8.14
C MET A 507 3.40 7.47 8.94
N LEU A 508 2.97 6.34 8.37
CA LEU A 508 2.20 5.31 9.05
C LEU A 508 3.16 4.46 9.88
N TYR A 509 2.93 4.33 11.19
CA TYR A 509 3.77 3.57 12.10
C TYR A 509 2.96 3.02 13.28
N THR A 510 3.46 1.99 13.94
CA THR A 510 2.83 1.35 15.10
C THR A 510 3.53 1.82 16.38
N PRO A 511 2.88 2.63 17.25
CA PRO A 511 3.44 3.01 18.55
C PRO A 511 3.67 1.76 19.41
N GLY A 512 4.81 1.70 20.11
CA GLY A 512 5.24 0.55 20.91
C GLY A 512 6.14 -0.46 20.19
N LEU A 513 6.16 -0.50 18.84
CA LEU A 513 7.07 -1.37 18.10
C LEU A 513 8.42 -0.66 17.87
N GLN A 514 9.49 -1.13 18.51
CA GLN A 514 10.79 -0.43 18.51
C GLN A 514 11.35 -0.09 17.11
N GLU A 515 11.15 -0.93 16.10
CA GLU A 515 11.66 -0.67 14.76
C GLU A 515 10.83 0.41 14.05
N ASP A 516 9.50 0.33 14.10
CA ASP A 516 8.58 1.38 13.63
C ASP A 516 8.85 2.71 14.34
N GLU A 517 9.00 2.72 15.68
CA GLU A 517 9.28 3.94 16.44
C GLU A 517 10.64 4.55 16.10
N LYS A 518 11.65 3.72 15.82
CA LYS A 518 12.98 4.15 15.39
C LYS A 518 12.96 4.73 13.99
N GLN A 519 12.31 4.07 13.04
CA GLN A 519 12.13 4.56 11.67
C GLN A 519 11.28 5.85 11.65
N HIS A 520 10.16 5.85 12.38
CA HIS A 520 9.31 7.03 12.59
C HIS A 520 10.10 8.18 13.20
N SER A 521 10.90 7.94 14.25
CA SER A 521 11.69 8.99 14.89
C SER A 521 12.72 9.59 13.92
N GLN A 522 13.43 8.76 13.15
CA GLN A 522 14.40 9.21 12.15
C GLN A 522 13.72 10.04 11.03
N MET A 523 12.64 9.52 10.46
CA MET A 523 11.90 10.14 9.37
C MET A 523 11.18 11.42 9.81
N CYS A 524 10.51 11.38 10.97
CA CYS A 524 9.86 12.54 11.56
C CYS A 524 10.88 13.62 11.95
N GLN A 525 12.05 13.26 12.47
CA GLN A 525 13.13 14.21 12.75
C GLN A 525 13.69 14.83 11.47
N ALA A 526 13.88 14.04 10.40
CA ALA A 526 14.34 14.52 9.11
C ALA A 526 13.34 15.49 8.46
N ILE A 527 12.04 15.14 8.45
CA ILE A 527 10.98 16.03 7.93
C ILE A 527 10.81 17.28 8.80
N CYS A 528 10.94 17.19 10.13
CA CYS A 528 10.82 18.37 11.01
C CYS A 528 12.06 19.29 11.01
N THR A 529 13.26 18.78 10.73
CA THR A 529 14.51 19.52 11.01
C THR A 529 15.60 19.47 9.92
N GLY A 530 15.42 18.69 8.86
CA GLY A 530 16.46 18.36 7.88
C GLY A 530 17.29 17.15 8.30
N ILE A 531 18.05 16.57 7.37
CA ILE A 531 18.78 15.31 7.62
C ILE A 531 20.08 15.61 8.38
N ALA A 532 20.22 15.08 9.58
CA ALA A 532 21.34 15.37 10.47
C ALA A 532 22.66 14.73 10.01
N CYS A 533 23.65 15.56 9.69
CA CYS A 533 25.02 15.17 9.37
C CYS A 533 25.96 15.42 10.55
N SER A 534 26.75 14.40 10.93
CA SER A 534 27.74 14.49 12.01
C SER A 534 29.06 15.17 11.63
N ASN A 535 29.48 15.08 10.36
CA ASN A 535 30.72 15.68 9.85
C ASN A 535 30.64 15.99 8.34
N VAL A 536 30.54 17.27 7.99
CA VAL A 536 30.43 17.74 6.60
C VAL A 536 31.62 17.34 5.72
N ASN A 537 32.82 17.24 6.30
CA ASN A 537 34.04 16.88 5.56
C ASN A 537 34.09 15.37 5.21
N LYS A 538 33.26 14.53 5.85
CA LYS A 538 33.08 13.12 5.46
C LYS A 538 32.10 12.94 4.30
N ILE A 539 31.22 13.92 4.05
CA ILE A 539 30.32 13.89 2.90
C ILE A 539 31.09 14.26 1.64
N GLY A 540 31.77 15.42 1.61
CA GLY A 540 32.47 15.86 0.40
C GLY A 540 33.30 17.12 0.61
N LYS A 541 33.71 17.74 -0.50
CA LYS A 541 34.52 18.96 -0.46
C LYS A 541 33.64 20.15 -0.10
N VAL A 542 33.88 20.79 1.04
CA VAL A 542 33.28 22.09 1.34
C VAL A 542 33.81 23.10 0.32
N VAL A 543 32.92 23.71 -0.45
CA VAL A 543 33.27 24.70 -1.50
C VAL A 543 32.95 26.12 -1.07
N GLU A 544 31.89 26.33 -0.30
CA GLU A 544 31.52 27.62 0.25
C GLU A 544 31.28 27.51 1.75
N ARG A 545 31.74 28.50 2.52
CA ARG A 545 31.32 28.72 3.92
C ARG A 545 30.88 30.16 4.05
N VAL A 546 29.71 30.38 4.65
CA VAL A 546 29.19 31.72 4.86
C VAL A 546 28.78 31.88 6.32
N ALA A 547 29.20 33.00 6.91
CA ALA A 547 28.77 33.42 8.22
C ALA A 547 27.46 34.22 8.09
N SER A 548 26.38 33.73 8.70
CA SER A 548 25.18 34.56 8.92
C SER A 548 25.45 35.59 10.01
N ARG A 549 24.88 36.80 9.86
CA ARG A 549 24.81 37.81 10.94
C ARG A 549 24.18 37.29 12.25
N THR A 550 23.47 36.16 12.20
CA THR A 550 22.77 35.54 13.34
C THR A 550 23.57 34.43 14.04
N ASN A 551 24.91 34.43 13.92
CA ASN A 551 25.82 33.40 14.43
C ASN A 551 25.51 31.96 13.91
N ARG A 552 24.81 31.85 12.78
CA ARG A 552 24.60 30.59 12.07
C ARG A 552 25.69 30.40 11.02
N GLN A 553 26.51 29.37 11.17
CA GLN A 553 27.43 28.93 10.14
C GLN A 553 26.71 27.96 9.21
N TYR A 554 26.81 28.18 7.89
CA TYR A 554 26.38 27.24 6.87
C TYR A 554 27.50 26.96 5.88
N SER A 555 27.45 25.77 5.26
CA SER A 555 28.44 25.28 4.32
C SER A 555 27.75 24.66 3.10
N VAL A 556 28.26 24.95 1.91
CA VAL A 556 27.90 24.22 0.69
C VAL A 556 28.95 23.14 0.46
N VAL A 557 28.50 21.89 0.35
CA VAL A 557 29.34 20.71 0.16
C VAL A 557 29.14 20.16 -1.24
N LEU A 558 30.23 20.08 -1.99
CA LEU A 558 30.29 19.47 -3.31
C LEU A 558 30.60 17.97 -3.18
N TRP A 559 29.72 17.16 -3.73
CA TRP A 559 29.86 15.71 -3.85
C TRP A 559 29.92 15.29 -5.33
N ARG A 560 30.83 14.36 -5.65
CA ARG A 560 30.93 13.72 -6.96
C ARG A 560 31.21 12.25 -6.78
N SER A 561 30.38 11.40 -7.40
CA SER A 561 30.53 9.94 -7.41
C SER A 561 31.96 9.49 -7.79
N THR A 562 32.51 10.10 -8.85
CA THR A 562 33.85 9.82 -9.39
C THR A 562 35.02 10.20 -8.48
N LYS A 563 34.79 10.91 -7.36
CA LYS A 563 35.86 11.34 -6.43
C LYS A 563 35.61 10.93 -4.97
N ASN A 564 34.39 10.56 -4.62
CA ASN A 564 34.00 10.18 -3.26
C ASN A 564 33.52 8.72 -3.28
N ALA A 565 34.43 7.78 -3.04
CA ALA A 565 34.15 6.34 -3.13
C ALA A 565 33.07 5.82 -2.17
N HIS A 566 32.71 6.60 -1.13
CA HIS A 566 31.64 6.26 -0.21
C HIS A 566 30.36 7.04 -0.54
N ILE A 567 29.29 6.32 -0.86
CA ILE A 567 27.93 6.90 -0.96
C ILE A 567 27.56 7.50 0.41
N PRO A 568 27.08 8.74 0.51
CA PRO A 568 26.63 9.30 1.79
C PRO A 568 25.50 8.43 2.37
N SER A 569 25.63 8.00 3.62
CA SER A 569 24.58 7.22 4.32
C SER A 569 23.22 7.92 4.40
N HIS A 570 23.21 9.24 4.18
CA HIS A 570 22.04 10.10 4.13
C HIS A 570 21.35 10.16 2.76
N LEU A 571 21.95 9.59 1.70
CA LEU A 571 21.49 9.76 0.32
C LEU A 571 20.12 9.09 0.04
N PRO A 572 19.81 7.87 0.52
CA PRO A 572 18.49 7.27 0.33
C PRO A 572 17.37 8.08 1.00
N LEU A 573 17.58 8.50 2.25
CA LEU A 573 16.60 9.33 2.97
C LEU A 573 16.40 10.70 2.30
N LEU A 574 17.47 11.28 1.72
CA LEU A 574 17.39 12.52 0.95
C LEU A 574 16.60 12.30 -0.36
N ALA A 575 16.87 11.21 -1.08
CA ALA A 575 16.14 10.86 -2.29
C ALA A 575 14.65 10.67 -2.00
N HIS A 576 14.29 9.89 -0.98
CA HIS A 576 12.91 9.69 -0.54
C HIS A 576 12.20 11.03 -0.23
N MET A 577 12.85 11.93 0.53
CA MET A 577 12.28 13.24 0.85
C MET A 577 12.05 14.11 -0.40
N ILE A 578 12.97 14.09 -1.36
CA ILE A 578 12.86 14.85 -2.62
C ILE A 578 11.78 14.26 -3.52
N ALA A 579 11.80 12.94 -3.71
CA ALA A 579 10.83 12.20 -4.50
C ALA A 579 9.40 12.48 -4.03
N LYS A 580 9.17 12.36 -2.72
CA LYS A 580 7.89 12.68 -2.08
C LYS A 580 7.49 14.15 -2.20
N ASP A 581 8.42 15.10 -2.05
CA ASP A 581 8.15 16.55 -2.16
C ASP A 581 7.88 17.02 -3.61
N LEU A 582 8.43 16.33 -4.61
CA LEU A 582 8.35 16.70 -6.03
C LEU A 582 7.38 15.82 -6.84
N GLY A 583 6.86 14.74 -6.27
CA GLY A 583 6.01 13.77 -6.98
C GLY A 583 6.80 12.91 -7.98
N MET A 584 8.09 12.70 -7.72
CA MET A 584 8.99 11.87 -8.54
C MET A 584 9.10 10.47 -7.94
N ASP A 585 9.57 9.51 -8.73
CA ASP A 585 9.95 8.18 -8.22
C ASP A 585 11.24 8.26 -7.37
N GLU A 586 11.31 7.43 -6.32
CA GLU A 586 12.46 7.40 -5.40
C GLU A 586 13.69 6.73 -6.04
N GLY A 587 13.51 5.70 -6.86
CA GLY A 587 14.59 4.95 -7.50
C GLY A 587 15.39 5.81 -8.47
N THR A 588 14.70 6.44 -9.42
CA THR A 588 15.21 7.42 -10.38
C THR A 588 15.81 8.64 -9.69
N THR A 589 15.16 9.19 -8.66
CA THR A 589 15.72 10.29 -7.85
C THR A 589 17.04 9.87 -7.19
N LEU A 590 17.10 8.68 -6.59
CA LEU A 590 18.31 8.16 -5.94
C LEU A 590 19.42 7.86 -6.95
N GLN A 591 19.08 7.36 -8.14
CA GLN A 591 20.03 7.12 -9.23
C GLN A 591 20.62 8.44 -9.75
N HIS A 592 19.78 9.43 -10.04
CA HIS A 592 20.21 10.76 -10.45
C HIS A 592 21.15 11.43 -9.43
N LEU A 593 20.84 11.33 -8.13
CA LEU A 593 21.70 11.83 -7.05
C LEU A 593 23.04 11.07 -6.92
N LYS A 594 23.12 9.80 -7.37
CA LYS A 594 24.36 9.01 -7.40
C LYS A 594 25.23 9.30 -8.63
N GLU A 595 24.63 9.65 -9.77
CA GLU A 595 25.32 9.83 -11.05
C GLU A 595 25.79 11.28 -11.25
N GLN A 596 24.97 12.26 -10.89
CA GLN A 596 25.26 13.67 -11.14
C GLN A 596 26.16 14.34 -10.09
N THR A 597 26.72 15.50 -10.44
CA THR A 597 27.45 16.34 -9.48
C THR A 597 26.47 17.00 -8.52
N MET A 598 26.57 16.71 -7.22
CA MET A 598 25.62 17.16 -6.21
C MET A 598 26.21 18.25 -5.31
N PHE A 599 25.41 19.28 -5.02
CA PHE A 599 25.70 20.36 -4.09
C PHE A 599 24.71 20.31 -2.93
N LEU A 600 25.21 20.14 -1.71
CA LEU A 600 24.39 20.04 -0.49
C LEU A 600 24.55 21.31 0.35
N TYR A 601 23.42 21.95 0.69
CA TYR A 601 23.40 23.03 1.66
C TYR A 601 23.22 22.46 3.06
N ILE A 602 24.24 22.66 3.91
CA ILE A 602 24.24 22.18 5.29
C ILE A 602 24.27 23.36 6.25
N GLY A 603 23.27 23.47 7.12
CA GLY A 603 23.09 24.56 8.07
C GLY A 603 22.71 24.10 9.47
N ASN A 604 23.03 24.92 10.48
CA ASN A 604 22.60 24.70 11.86
C ASN A 604 21.34 25.51 12.21
N ARG A 605 20.39 24.86 12.90
CA ARG A 605 19.15 25.49 13.38
C ARG A 605 19.46 26.44 14.56
N ALA A 606 18.75 27.56 14.63
CA ALA A 606 18.77 28.38 15.85
C ALA A 606 18.24 27.58 17.05
N GLY A 607 18.89 27.73 18.20
CA GLY A 607 18.52 27.05 19.45
C GLY A 607 19.19 25.69 19.69
N SER A 608 20.01 25.15 18.78
CA SER A 608 20.81 23.96 19.08
C SER A 608 21.96 24.33 20.01
N ALA A 609 21.82 24.01 21.31
CA ALA A 609 22.85 24.26 22.33
C ALA A 609 24.17 23.51 22.07
N ASN A 610 24.16 22.49 21.20
CA ASN A 610 25.33 21.74 20.78
C ASN A 610 25.68 22.03 19.31
N VAL A 611 26.40 23.13 19.07
CA VAL A 611 27.06 23.38 17.78
C VAL A 611 28.25 22.41 17.65
N LYS A 612 28.01 21.25 17.03
CA LYS A 612 29.09 20.32 16.66
C LYS A 612 30.02 21.04 15.66
N LYS A 613 31.31 21.19 15.98
CA LYS A 613 32.30 21.98 15.22
C LYS A 613 32.43 21.65 13.71
N ASN A 614 31.88 20.52 13.24
CA ASN A 614 31.81 20.15 11.82
C ASN A 614 30.45 19.53 11.41
N GLY A 615 29.39 19.66 12.20
CA GLY A 615 28.08 19.04 11.95
C GLY A 615 26.97 20.05 11.63
N GLY A 616 25.86 19.57 11.06
CA GLY A 616 24.68 20.37 10.73
C GLY A 616 23.64 19.55 9.97
N ASN A 617 22.51 20.15 9.62
CA ASN A 617 21.43 19.47 8.90
C ASN A 617 21.46 19.81 7.41
N ILE A 618 21.23 18.82 6.54
CA ILE A 618 21.00 19.02 5.11
C ILE A 618 19.63 19.69 4.96
N LEU A 619 19.61 20.91 4.40
CA LEU A 619 18.41 21.73 4.21
C LEU A 619 18.12 22.05 2.74
N GLY A 620 18.99 21.65 1.81
CA GLY A 620 18.75 21.77 0.38
C GLY A 620 19.79 21.03 -0.45
N VAL A 621 19.41 20.73 -1.69
CA VAL A 621 20.28 20.08 -2.69
C VAL A 621 20.10 20.74 -4.06
N ALA A 622 21.17 20.77 -4.83
CA ALA A 622 21.14 21.04 -6.27
C ALA A 622 22.04 20.04 -7.01
N THR A 623 21.58 19.45 -8.10
CA THR A 623 22.41 18.63 -8.99
C THR A 623 22.78 19.42 -10.25
N ALA A 624 24.02 19.27 -10.70
CA ALA A 624 24.56 19.93 -11.88
C ALA A 624 25.05 18.91 -12.91
N GLN A 625 24.66 19.12 -14.17
CA GLN A 625 25.15 18.36 -15.32
C GLN A 625 25.65 19.29 -16.43
N SER A 626 26.59 18.81 -17.24
CA SER A 626 27.10 19.57 -18.40
C SER A 626 26.16 19.33 -19.59
N ILE A 627 25.66 20.39 -20.20
CA ILE A 627 24.78 20.33 -21.37
C ILE A 627 25.39 21.15 -22.52
N SER A 628 24.85 20.98 -23.73
CA SER A 628 25.26 21.73 -24.93
C SER A 628 24.11 22.52 -25.59
N LYS A 629 22.87 22.09 -25.34
CA LYS A 629 21.63 22.65 -25.90
C LYS A 629 20.57 22.74 -24.81
N ALA A 630 19.74 23.76 -24.91
CA ALA A 630 18.52 23.94 -24.13
C ALA A 630 17.49 24.70 -24.97
N PHE A 631 16.27 24.89 -24.46
CA PHE A 631 15.15 25.51 -25.17
C PHE A 631 14.53 26.59 -24.28
N THR A 632 14.17 27.73 -24.85
CA THR A 632 13.57 28.83 -24.10
C THR A 632 12.13 28.49 -23.74
N MET A 633 11.73 28.60 -22.48
CA MET A 633 10.31 28.52 -22.11
C MET A 633 9.58 29.81 -22.50
N SER A 634 8.46 29.71 -23.22
CA SER A 634 7.50 30.82 -23.39
C SER A 634 6.53 30.89 -22.22
N SER A 635 6.15 29.73 -21.68
CA SER A 635 5.28 29.59 -20.50
C SER A 635 5.69 28.34 -19.71
N LEU A 636 5.01 28.02 -18.58
CA LEU A 636 5.30 26.81 -17.80
C LEU A 636 5.18 25.51 -18.62
N HIS A 637 4.31 25.48 -19.64
CA HIS A 637 3.98 24.27 -20.40
C HIS A 637 4.53 24.28 -21.83
N GLU A 638 5.21 25.35 -22.25
CA GLU A 638 5.63 25.55 -23.64
C GLU A 638 7.11 25.95 -23.73
N ARG A 639 7.83 25.33 -24.68
CA ARG A 639 9.23 25.62 -25.01
C ARG A 639 9.40 25.95 -26.48
N SER A 640 10.44 26.73 -26.80
CA SER A 640 10.88 26.98 -28.18
C SER A 640 11.26 25.67 -28.87
N LEU A 641 11.00 25.59 -30.18
CA LEU A 641 11.50 24.51 -31.04
C LEU A 641 12.95 24.76 -31.46
N THR A 642 13.41 26.01 -31.40
CA THR A 642 14.80 26.40 -31.68
C THR A 642 15.69 26.12 -30.46
N PRO A 643 16.80 25.36 -30.62
CA PRO A 643 17.74 25.11 -29.54
C PRO A 643 18.67 26.31 -29.32
N SER A 644 18.75 26.77 -28.08
CA SER A 644 19.72 27.75 -27.59
C SER A 644 20.95 27.05 -27.00
N LYS A 645 22.11 27.70 -27.06
CA LYS A 645 23.35 27.18 -26.49
C LYS A 645 23.32 27.34 -24.97
N ALA A 646 23.44 26.23 -24.24
CA ALA A 646 23.60 26.21 -22.79
C ALA A 646 24.84 25.38 -22.42
N MET A 647 25.38 25.57 -21.22
CA MET A 647 26.55 24.84 -20.71
C MET A 647 26.28 24.09 -19.41
N LEU A 648 25.30 24.55 -18.63
CA LEU A 648 25.06 24.05 -17.26
C LEU A 648 23.58 23.76 -17.05
N GLY A 649 23.25 22.49 -16.86
CA GLY A 649 21.92 22.03 -16.49
C GLY A 649 21.78 21.88 -14.97
N ILE A 650 20.72 22.49 -14.41
CA ILE A 650 20.23 22.20 -13.06
C ILE A 650 19.20 21.09 -13.18
N GLY A 651 19.55 19.91 -12.68
CA GLY A 651 18.66 18.74 -12.62
C GLY A 651 17.58 18.91 -11.54
N ILE A 652 17.83 18.27 -10.40
CA ILE A 652 17.07 18.48 -9.17
C ILE A 652 17.55 19.77 -8.48
N LEU A 653 16.61 20.64 -8.11
CA LEU A 653 16.81 21.74 -7.17
C LEU A 653 15.74 21.67 -6.08
N TRP A 654 16.14 21.36 -4.85
CA TRP A 654 15.22 21.19 -3.73
C TRP A 654 15.71 21.93 -2.49
N THR A 655 14.76 22.44 -1.70
CA THR A 655 15.01 23.06 -0.39
C THR A 655 13.95 22.56 0.57
N HIS A 656 14.41 22.12 1.75
CA HIS A 656 13.58 21.59 2.83
C HIS A 656 12.42 22.54 3.14
N PRO A 657 11.17 22.07 3.27
CA PRO A 657 10.00 22.92 3.45
C PRO A 657 10.15 24.03 4.51
N SER A 658 10.74 23.71 5.68
CA SER A 658 10.95 24.66 6.77
C SER A 658 12.07 25.69 6.55
N ALA A 659 12.83 25.54 5.45
CA ALA A 659 13.99 26.36 5.08
C ALA A 659 13.80 27.10 3.75
N ARG A 660 12.64 26.95 3.08
CA ARG A 660 12.29 27.68 1.85
C ARG A 660 12.21 29.19 2.11
N HIS A 661 12.32 29.99 1.05
CA HIS A 661 12.34 31.46 1.06
C HIS A 661 13.47 32.13 1.88
N GLN A 662 14.48 31.38 2.35
CA GLN A 662 15.66 31.91 3.06
C GLN A 662 16.89 32.12 2.15
N GLY A 663 16.70 32.15 0.83
CA GLY A 663 17.79 32.33 -0.16
C GLY A 663 18.66 31.08 -0.43
N ILE A 664 18.35 29.94 0.18
CA ILE A 664 19.13 28.68 0.04
C ILE A 664 19.27 28.23 -1.41
N ALA A 665 18.18 28.24 -2.19
CA ALA A 665 18.20 27.89 -3.61
C ALA A 665 19.13 28.82 -4.42
N THR A 666 19.12 30.13 -4.15
CA THR A 666 20.02 31.11 -4.78
C THR A 666 21.49 30.82 -4.46
N ILE A 667 21.80 30.45 -3.22
CA ILE A 667 23.16 30.08 -2.78
C ILE A 667 23.61 28.80 -3.48
N LEU A 668 22.77 27.76 -3.49
CA LEU A 668 23.06 26.50 -4.19
C LEU A 668 23.33 26.71 -5.67
N VAL A 669 22.47 27.46 -6.37
CA VAL A 669 22.62 27.70 -7.82
C VAL A 669 23.83 28.58 -8.12
N ASN A 670 24.22 29.52 -7.25
CA ASN A 670 25.50 30.24 -7.37
C ASN A 670 26.69 29.30 -7.19
N ALA A 671 26.72 28.46 -6.15
CA ALA A 671 27.81 27.49 -5.94
C ALA A 671 27.94 26.49 -7.11
N VAL A 672 26.80 26.09 -7.70
CA VAL A 672 26.76 25.27 -8.93
C VAL A 672 27.45 25.99 -10.10
N ARG A 673 27.16 27.28 -10.33
CA ARG A 673 27.82 28.09 -11.39
C ARG A 673 29.32 28.28 -11.17
N ASP A 674 29.73 28.36 -9.91
CA ASP A 674 31.08 28.78 -9.52
C ASP A 674 32.06 27.59 -9.41
N HIS A 675 31.53 26.36 -9.33
CA HIS A 675 32.33 25.17 -9.02
C HIS A 675 32.03 23.91 -9.87
N THR A 676 31.03 23.95 -10.76
CA THR A 676 30.80 22.84 -11.70
C THR A 676 31.85 22.83 -12.81
N VAL A 677 32.04 23.98 -13.47
CA VAL A 677 33.10 24.15 -14.49
C VAL A 677 34.34 24.73 -13.82
N PHE A 678 35.50 24.10 -14.01
CA PHE A 678 36.74 24.54 -13.35
C PHE A 678 37.26 25.84 -13.96
N GLY A 679 37.61 26.81 -13.11
CA GLY A 679 38.23 28.07 -13.51
C GLY A 679 37.29 29.12 -14.13
N MET A 680 35.99 28.84 -14.26
CA MET A 680 35.02 29.73 -14.89
C MET A 680 33.67 29.73 -14.15
N ARG A 681 33.18 30.92 -13.79
CA ARG A 681 31.79 31.12 -13.34
C ARG A 681 30.87 31.10 -14.56
N VAL A 682 29.90 30.18 -14.59
CA VAL A 682 28.91 30.13 -15.68
C VAL A 682 27.94 31.31 -15.60
N GLU A 683 27.69 31.97 -16.73
CA GLU A 683 26.73 33.08 -16.81
C GLU A 683 25.29 32.57 -16.69
N LYS A 684 24.38 33.38 -16.12
CA LYS A 684 22.95 33.05 -15.97
C LYS A 684 22.27 32.68 -17.30
N SER A 685 22.64 33.36 -18.38
CA SER A 685 22.20 33.14 -19.77
C SER A 685 22.55 31.75 -20.31
N MET A 686 23.61 31.12 -19.79
CA MET A 686 24.15 29.83 -20.24
C MET A 686 23.67 28.66 -19.37
N MET A 687 22.71 28.90 -18.48
CA MET A 687 22.12 27.90 -17.59
C MET A 687 20.74 27.47 -18.06
N ALA A 688 20.41 26.20 -17.84
CA ALA A 688 19.06 25.68 -18.03
C ALA A 688 18.59 24.86 -16.81
N PHE A 689 17.28 24.70 -16.67
CA PHE A 689 16.65 23.88 -15.62
C PHE A 689 15.92 22.70 -16.26
N SER A 690 16.03 21.48 -15.75
CA SER A 690 15.24 20.36 -16.26
C SER A 690 13.83 20.41 -15.68
N SER A 691 12.81 20.25 -16.55
CA SER A 691 11.39 20.07 -16.21
C SER A 691 10.92 20.82 -14.93
N PRO A 692 11.01 22.16 -14.89
CA PRO A 692 10.79 22.92 -13.66
C PRO A 692 9.33 22.85 -13.19
N THR A 693 9.12 22.53 -11.92
CA THR A 693 7.81 22.68 -11.25
C THR A 693 7.37 24.15 -11.22
N GLN A 694 6.09 24.43 -10.92
CA GLN A 694 5.59 25.81 -10.77
C GLN A 694 6.45 26.67 -9.81
N ALA A 695 6.93 26.08 -8.71
CA ALA A 695 7.84 26.75 -7.79
C ALA A 695 9.26 26.91 -8.37
N GLY A 696 9.75 25.92 -9.12
CA GLY A 696 11.02 25.98 -9.84
C GLY A 696 11.05 27.04 -10.94
N TYR A 697 9.98 27.16 -11.72
CA TYR A 697 9.81 28.18 -12.75
C TYR A 697 9.76 29.59 -12.16
N ALA A 698 8.96 29.80 -11.10
CA ALA A 698 8.91 31.07 -10.38
C ALA A 698 10.27 31.45 -9.76
N PHE A 699 11.02 30.47 -9.22
CA PHE A 699 12.40 30.68 -8.78
C PHE A 699 13.32 31.03 -9.95
N ALA A 700 13.26 30.31 -11.07
CA ALA A 700 14.12 30.54 -12.23
C ALA A 700 13.90 31.95 -12.81
N MET A 701 12.64 32.36 -13.02
CA MET A 701 12.29 33.72 -13.46
C MET A 701 12.87 34.79 -12.54
N ASN A 702 12.66 34.66 -11.21
CA ASN A 702 13.19 35.63 -10.25
C ASN A 702 14.73 35.58 -10.11
N TYR A 703 15.34 34.42 -10.30
CA TYR A 703 16.80 34.26 -10.23
C TYR A 703 17.51 34.84 -11.46
N LEU A 704 16.91 34.68 -12.65
CA LEU A 704 17.43 35.21 -13.91
C LEU A 704 17.16 36.72 -14.04
N TYR A 705 15.90 37.16 -13.85
CA TYR A 705 15.43 38.51 -14.20
C TYR A 705 15.04 39.38 -12.99
N GLY A 706 14.98 38.84 -11.78
CA GLY A 706 14.66 39.59 -10.57
C GLY A 706 15.69 40.68 -10.25
N SER A 707 15.21 41.88 -9.95
CA SER A 707 16.03 43.09 -9.85
C SER A 707 17.12 43.02 -8.76
N LYS A 708 18.32 43.52 -9.10
CA LYS A 708 19.52 43.51 -8.26
C LYS A 708 19.27 44.15 -6.87
N SER A 709 19.38 43.36 -5.80
CA SER A 709 19.30 43.88 -4.42
C SER A 709 20.28 43.24 -3.42
N ASN A 710 21.23 42.38 -3.85
CA ASN A 710 22.24 41.83 -2.94
C ASN A 710 23.59 41.36 -3.55
N GLU A 711 23.89 41.68 -4.81
CA GLU A 711 25.25 41.48 -5.34
C GLU A 711 26.17 42.56 -4.75
N ARG A 712 27.04 42.17 -3.81
CA ARG A 712 28.06 43.08 -3.27
C ARG A 712 29.04 43.45 -4.37
N ASN A 713 29.28 44.75 -4.55
CA ASN A 713 30.19 45.30 -5.55
C ASN A 713 31.54 44.58 -5.61
N TRP A 714 31.85 44.01 -6.77
CA TRP A 714 33.20 44.03 -7.31
C TRP A 714 33.16 44.81 -8.63
N GLY A 715 34.00 45.83 -8.75
CA GLY A 715 33.69 46.98 -9.62
C GLY A 715 33.96 46.76 -11.11
N LYS A 716 33.01 47.23 -11.92
CA LYS A 716 33.25 48.29 -12.93
C LYS A 716 31.91 48.94 -13.28
N LYS A 717 31.91 50.27 -13.45
CA LYS A 717 30.79 50.99 -14.06
C LYS A 717 30.88 50.78 -15.57
N ASP A 718 29.75 50.44 -16.19
CA ASP A 718 29.45 50.84 -17.56
C ASP A 718 27.94 51.10 -17.65
N ASN A 719 27.58 52.32 -18.03
CA ASN A 719 26.20 52.67 -18.38
C ASN A 719 25.97 52.29 -19.83
N ARG A 720 25.00 51.42 -20.10
CA ARG A 720 24.30 51.37 -21.40
C ARG A 720 22.82 51.22 -21.14
N GLU A 721 22.05 51.92 -21.95
CA GLU A 721 20.59 51.91 -21.94
C GLU A 721 20.10 50.50 -22.30
N VAL A 722 19.07 50.02 -21.60
CA VAL A 722 18.44 48.72 -21.86
C VAL A 722 17.12 49.02 -22.57
N GLU A 723 17.06 48.68 -23.85
CA GLU A 723 15.81 48.69 -24.60
C GLU A 723 14.83 47.65 -24.01
N ASN A 724 13.53 47.95 -24.04
CA ASN A 724 12.49 47.08 -23.50
C ASN A 724 12.24 45.86 -24.41
N GLU A 725 13.13 44.88 -24.37
CA GLU A 725 12.78 43.52 -24.80
C GLU A 725 11.95 42.83 -23.72
N SER A 726 10.83 42.21 -24.12
CA SER A 726 10.01 41.38 -23.22
C SER A 726 10.85 40.23 -22.67
N PRO A 727 10.74 39.87 -21.38
CA PRO A 727 11.64 38.90 -20.76
C PRO A 727 11.51 37.53 -21.43
N ILE A 728 12.52 37.17 -22.21
CA ILE A 728 12.79 35.82 -22.70
C ILE A 728 12.78 34.89 -21.48
N GLY A 729 11.99 33.81 -21.49
CA GLY A 729 11.87 32.92 -20.33
C GLY A 729 13.10 32.03 -20.09
N PRO A 730 13.13 31.25 -18.99
CA PRO A 730 14.26 30.42 -18.63
C PRO A 730 14.53 29.35 -19.69
N LEU A 731 15.81 28.98 -19.85
CA LEU A 731 16.16 27.81 -20.65
C LEU A 731 15.80 26.53 -19.89
N VAL A 732 15.30 25.53 -20.61
CA VAL A 732 15.04 24.17 -20.13
C VAL A 732 15.67 23.11 -21.01
N TYR A 733 15.98 21.97 -20.42
CA TYR A 733 16.55 20.82 -21.11
C TYR A 733 15.90 19.52 -20.60
N GLU A 734 16.04 18.45 -21.38
CA GLU A 734 15.57 17.11 -21.05
C GLU A 734 16.65 16.38 -20.26
N MET A 735 16.30 15.79 -19.12
CA MET A 735 17.24 15.45 -18.04
C MET A 735 18.20 14.30 -18.38
#